data_AF-A6V873-F1
#
_entry.id   AF-A6V873-F1
#
_cell.length_a   1.000
_cell.length_b   1.000
_cell.length_c   1.000
_cell.angle_alpha   90.00
_cell.angle_beta   90.00
_cell.angle_gamma   90.00
#
_symmetry.space_group_name_H-M   'P 1'
#
loop_
_entity.id
_entity.type
_entity.pdbx_description
1 polymer ?
#
loop_
_entity_poly.entity_id
_entity_poly.type
_entity_poly.pdbx_seq_one_letter_code
_entity_poly.pdbx_strand_id
1 'polypeptide(L)'
;MRMPFVPDRRDAHPPLPRRRASYCAGLLWSAALAWSPAIAAGATAGLVDEGTCQACHARQSEQWRGSHHQLAMQPASPGSVLGDFSDVRFSHAGETTRFYRKGDAYWVNTPGADGSNADFQVRYTFGVEPLQQYLLDTGGGQLQALGVAWDTRRKAWFHLYPDERVDARHPLHWSKPQQNANFMCMECHNTGFERNHDAASGRFDSQWLATGVGCQSCHGPAAAHLAWTRQPDRRQAHAGFAGSLAATANRAQVESCARCHSRRSPLGDGFDATARLLDDYLPSPLGPVLYELDGKIRDEVFEYGSFVQSRMYAKGVACSDCHDPHSVRPKAEGNGVCLQCHNPSGRAVRRGIDAGGLAAGDYTSREHLRHRPEGPAGQCVACHMPGKYYMVNDLRHDHSFSVPNPARALALGLSDACLGCHAQMPGATLVASFRDWYPRALPRDGGYAQDLALVRNGHPGAAAALLRQLRRTDLPAIRRATLLGEVPGYPGQALLQQALADLGDDDPQVREAAIGAVAALLSPAERVARIAPSLSDPLRAVRLSAAYALLPAIAELGTHAAAWRRAIDEYEQAQLAQRERAEANLNLASLYQADGRPGLVQARLREALRRDADFAPARVALGQWLENAGRDSEAIELLQDGIRRQPRSGLLRYAKGLALIRQGKREAARQALAEALAAEPDNPRHAYVLAVAWHEAGQPGKAIEVLRALLARRPAERPARLALAGYLRQAGDIAGAETALAELRAINPDDPLFR
;
A
#
# COMPACT_ATOMS: atom_id res chain seq x y z
N MET A 1 -23.01 53.37 0.21
CA MET A 1 -21.97 54.07 1.00
C MET A 1 -20.62 53.60 0.46
N ARG A 2 -19.96 54.22 -0.54
CA ARG A 2 -19.42 55.61 -0.63
C ARG A 2 -18.66 55.93 0.68
N MET A 3 -17.32 55.97 0.73
CA MET A 3 -16.33 56.80 0.00
C MET A 3 -14.88 56.44 0.55
N PRO A 4 -13.73 57.05 0.14
CA PRO A 4 -13.18 57.29 -1.22
C PRO A 4 -11.59 57.29 -1.33
N PHE A 5 -11.06 57.36 -2.57
CA PHE A 5 -9.94 58.21 -3.13
C PHE A 5 -8.49 58.19 -2.53
N VAL A 6 -7.30 58.33 -3.20
CA VAL A 6 -6.70 58.55 -4.57
C VAL A 6 -5.26 59.16 -4.33
N PRO A 7 -4.28 59.38 -5.27
CA PRO A 7 -3.50 58.52 -6.21
C PRO A 7 -1.95 58.91 -6.28
N ASP A 8 -1.28 58.58 -7.42
CA ASP A 8 -0.10 59.29 -8.07
C ASP A 8 1.34 59.04 -7.54
N ARG A 9 2.47 58.96 -8.28
CA ARG A 9 2.98 59.23 -9.67
C ARG A 9 4.20 58.30 -9.93
N ARG A 10 4.44 57.69 -11.11
CA ARG A 10 5.00 58.15 -12.41
C ARG A 10 6.50 58.52 -12.46
N ASP A 11 7.08 58.15 -13.61
CA ASP A 11 8.33 58.58 -14.29
C ASP A 11 9.65 57.84 -13.94
N ALA A 12 10.59 57.50 -14.84
CA ALA A 12 10.72 57.47 -16.30
C ALA A 12 12.07 56.76 -16.66
N HIS A 13 12.18 56.17 -17.86
CA HIS A 13 13.39 55.62 -18.53
C HIS A 13 14.44 56.71 -18.94
N PRO A 14 15.54 56.51 -19.75
CA PRO A 14 16.37 55.36 -20.27
C PRO A 14 17.93 55.66 -20.19
N PRO A 15 18.84 55.41 -21.18
CA PRO A 15 19.50 54.17 -21.65
C PRO A 15 21.09 54.16 -21.69
N LEU A 16 21.68 52.96 -21.91
CA LEU A 16 22.89 52.54 -22.68
C LEU A 16 24.15 53.47 -22.86
N PRO A 17 25.40 52.94 -22.92
CA PRO A 17 25.93 52.44 -24.21
C PRO A 17 26.95 51.27 -24.20
N ARG A 18 27.06 50.69 -25.40
CA ARG A 18 28.00 49.65 -25.88
C ARG A 18 29.45 50.14 -25.91
N ARG A 19 30.41 49.21 -25.76
CA ARG A 19 31.69 49.23 -26.50
C ARG A 19 32.09 47.83 -26.99
N ARG A 20 32.62 47.79 -28.21
CA ARG A 20 33.13 46.64 -28.99
C ARG A 20 34.67 46.61 -28.95
N ALA A 21 35.19 45.46 -29.39
CA ALA A 21 36.53 45.19 -29.96
C ALA A 21 37.61 44.81 -28.91
N SER A 22 38.49 43.83 -29.10
CA SER A 22 39.06 43.25 -30.33
C SER A 22 39.56 41.81 -30.13
N TYR A 23 39.79 41.16 -31.26
CA TYR A 23 40.41 39.86 -31.54
C TYR A 23 41.72 39.55 -30.79
N CYS A 24 41.88 38.27 -30.41
CA CYS A 24 43.15 37.56 -30.52
C CYS A 24 42.88 36.09 -30.86
N ALA A 25 43.41 35.67 -32.01
CA ALA A 25 43.44 34.29 -32.45
C ALA A 25 44.50 33.51 -31.66
N GLY A 26 44.14 32.32 -31.18
CA GLY A 26 45.05 31.39 -30.53
C GLY A 26 44.54 29.97 -30.75
N LEU A 27 45.29 29.19 -31.53
CA LEU A 27 45.09 27.78 -31.82
C LEU A 27 44.84 26.97 -30.54
N LEU A 28 43.77 26.17 -30.49
CA LEU A 28 43.68 25.06 -29.55
C LEU A 28 43.09 23.82 -30.22
N TRP A 29 43.83 22.75 -30.04
CA TRP A 29 43.58 21.39 -30.47
C TRP A 29 42.19 20.87 -30.13
N SER A 30 41.67 20.11 -31.07
CA SER A 30 40.61 19.12 -30.91
C SER A 30 40.91 18.14 -29.77
N ALA A 31 40.11 18.21 -28.70
CA ALA A 31 39.92 17.11 -27.75
C ALA A 31 38.40 16.88 -27.59
N ALA A 32 37.93 15.76 -28.11
CA ALA A 32 36.59 15.26 -27.84
C ALA A 32 36.49 14.92 -26.34
N LEU A 33 35.90 15.82 -25.56
CA LEU A 33 35.53 15.55 -24.17
C LEU A 33 34.26 14.69 -24.19
N ALA A 34 34.47 13.38 -24.09
CA ALA A 34 33.45 12.49 -23.57
C ALA A 34 33.04 13.00 -22.19
N TRP A 35 31.80 13.47 -22.09
CA TRP A 35 31.18 13.79 -20.80
C TRP A 35 30.93 12.48 -20.06
N SER A 36 31.91 12.01 -19.30
CA SER A 36 31.66 11.11 -18.20
C SER A 36 30.90 11.92 -17.14
N PRO A 37 29.68 11.53 -16.73
CA PRO A 37 29.04 12.18 -15.61
C PRO A 37 29.91 11.85 -14.39
N ALA A 38 30.59 12.86 -13.86
CA ALA A 38 31.17 12.79 -12.54
C ALA A 38 30.01 12.51 -11.57
N ILE A 39 30.07 11.34 -10.92
CA ILE A 39 29.24 11.01 -9.77
C ILE A 39 29.51 12.10 -8.74
N ALA A 40 28.57 13.03 -8.60
CA ALA A 40 28.62 14.02 -7.54
C ALA A 40 28.46 13.27 -6.22
N ALA A 41 29.51 13.30 -5.40
CA ALA A 41 29.51 12.77 -4.05
C ALA A 41 28.60 13.62 -3.15
N GLY A 42 27.29 13.36 -3.19
CA GLY A 42 26.39 13.60 -2.06
C GLY A 42 26.64 12.50 -1.05
N ALA A 43 27.16 12.86 0.13
CA ALA A 43 27.60 11.88 1.12
C ALA A 43 26.40 11.18 1.79
N THR A 44 26.02 10.02 1.26
CA THR A 44 25.29 8.97 1.96
C THR A 44 26.13 8.50 3.16
N ALA A 45 25.95 9.14 4.31
CA ALA A 45 26.83 9.00 5.47
C ALA A 45 27.12 7.54 5.82
N GLY A 46 28.39 7.13 5.67
CA GLY A 46 28.87 5.81 6.04
C GLY A 46 28.64 4.68 5.01
N LEU A 47 28.00 4.93 3.87
CA LEU A 47 28.02 3.97 2.76
C LEU A 47 29.42 3.94 2.11
N VAL A 48 29.83 2.77 1.63
CA VAL A 48 31.13 2.55 0.96
C VAL A 48 30.93 1.80 -0.35
N ASP A 49 31.93 1.78 -1.23
CA ASP A 49 31.84 1.01 -2.47
C ASP A 49 31.56 -0.49 -2.20
N GLU A 50 30.53 -1.04 -2.86
CA GLU A 50 30.07 -2.43 -2.68
C GLU A 50 31.17 -3.45 -3.02
N GLY A 51 32.08 -3.12 -3.94
CA GLY A 51 33.22 -3.97 -4.31
C GLY A 51 34.20 -4.20 -3.16
N THR A 52 34.23 -3.29 -2.16
CA THR A 52 35.06 -3.43 -0.95
C THR A 52 34.73 -4.71 -0.19
N CYS A 53 33.46 -5.13 -0.20
CA CYS A 53 32.98 -6.32 0.50
C CYS A 53 33.60 -7.61 -0.05
N GLN A 54 33.89 -7.66 -1.36
CA GLN A 54 34.32 -8.88 -2.05
C GLN A 54 35.65 -9.42 -1.52
N ALA A 55 36.57 -8.55 -1.10
CA ALA A 55 37.89 -8.93 -0.63
C ALA A 55 37.83 -9.83 0.62
N CYS A 56 36.86 -9.60 1.50
CA CYS A 56 36.67 -10.37 2.75
C CYS A 56 35.51 -11.38 2.65
N HIS A 57 34.52 -11.12 1.81
CA HIS A 57 33.28 -11.90 1.68
C HIS A 57 33.12 -12.50 0.28
N ALA A 58 34.17 -13.13 -0.23
CA ALA A 58 34.23 -13.66 -1.60
C ALA A 58 33.07 -14.62 -1.92
N ARG A 59 32.75 -15.55 -1.01
CA ARG A 59 31.66 -16.52 -1.19
C ARG A 59 30.29 -15.84 -1.30
N GLN A 60 29.98 -14.94 -0.38
CA GLN A 60 28.70 -14.20 -0.38
C GLN A 60 28.58 -13.34 -1.63
N SER A 61 29.68 -12.71 -2.05
CA SER A 61 29.74 -11.89 -3.27
C SER A 61 29.53 -12.73 -4.53
N GLU A 62 30.09 -13.94 -4.57
CA GLU A 62 29.87 -14.90 -5.66
C GLU A 62 28.41 -15.36 -5.73
N GLN A 63 27.78 -15.66 -4.58
CA GLN A 63 26.36 -16.02 -4.51
C GLN A 63 25.44 -14.86 -4.93
N TRP A 64 25.77 -13.64 -4.53
CA TRP A 64 25.01 -12.43 -4.85
C TRP A 64 25.09 -12.07 -6.33
N ARG A 65 26.23 -12.29 -6.97
CA ARG A 65 26.42 -11.99 -8.39
C ARG A 65 25.48 -12.85 -9.25
N GLY A 66 24.66 -12.20 -10.08
CA GLY A 66 23.65 -12.88 -10.91
C GLY A 66 22.38 -13.28 -10.16
N SER A 67 22.25 -12.94 -8.87
CA SER A 67 20.99 -13.08 -8.14
C SER A 67 19.94 -12.09 -8.66
N HIS A 68 18.66 -12.37 -8.45
CA HIS A 68 17.59 -11.43 -8.82
C HIS A 68 17.66 -10.12 -8.01
N HIS A 69 18.28 -10.12 -6.82
CA HIS A 69 18.56 -8.87 -6.09
C HIS A 69 19.57 -8.00 -6.83
N GLN A 70 20.70 -8.58 -7.26
CA GLN A 70 21.71 -7.85 -8.02
C GLN A 70 21.19 -7.38 -9.38
N LEU A 71 20.31 -8.17 -10.01
CA LEU A 71 19.72 -7.91 -11.32
C LEU A 71 18.37 -7.19 -11.26
N ALA A 72 17.92 -6.75 -10.07
CA ALA A 72 16.60 -6.15 -9.87
C ALA A 72 16.38 -4.91 -10.75
N MET A 73 17.46 -4.18 -11.04
CA MET A 73 17.52 -3.09 -12.00
C MET A 73 18.89 -3.09 -12.66
N GLN A 74 18.95 -2.75 -13.95
CA GLN A 74 20.22 -2.58 -14.65
C GLN A 74 20.12 -1.43 -15.66
N PRO A 75 21.21 -0.70 -15.94
CA PRO A 75 21.26 0.20 -17.10
C PRO A 75 20.91 -0.56 -18.38
N ALA A 76 20.14 0.05 -19.27
CA ALA A 76 19.79 -0.56 -20.54
C ALA A 76 21.03 -0.66 -21.44
N SER A 77 21.39 -1.88 -21.82
CA SER A 77 22.58 -2.20 -22.62
C SER A 77 22.37 -3.51 -23.41
N PRO A 78 23.22 -3.81 -24.39
CA PRO A 78 23.20 -5.11 -25.07
C PRO A 78 23.31 -6.34 -24.16
N GLY A 79 23.89 -6.19 -22.96
CA GLY A 79 24.02 -7.28 -22.00
C GLY A 79 22.87 -7.42 -21.00
N SER A 80 21.97 -6.43 -20.91
CA SER A 80 20.90 -6.37 -19.90
C SER A 80 19.49 -6.33 -20.48
N VAL A 81 19.33 -5.85 -21.73
CA VAL A 81 18.05 -5.84 -22.43
C VAL A 81 17.79 -7.21 -23.06
N LEU A 82 16.76 -7.90 -22.55
CA LEU A 82 16.35 -9.23 -23.01
C LEU A 82 15.25 -9.18 -24.08
N GLY A 83 14.52 -8.06 -24.15
CA GLY A 83 13.41 -7.86 -25.08
C GLY A 83 13.84 -7.62 -26.53
N ASP A 84 12.91 -7.89 -27.43
CA ASP A 84 13.13 -7.67 -28.86
C ASP A 84 12.92 -6.20 -29.24
N PHE A 85 14.02 -5.49 -29.55
CA PHE A 85 14.03 -4.13 -30.08
C PHE A 85 14.48 -4.08 -31.55
N SER A 86 14.19 -5.14 -32.33
CA SER A 86 14.50 -5.23 -33.77
C SER A 86 13.54 -4.46 -34.68
N ASP A 87 12.98 -3.35 -34.18
CA ASP A 87 11.94 -2.56 -34.84
C ASP A 87 10.56 -3.25 -34.91
N VAL A 88 10.12 -3.78 -33.76
CA VAL A 88 8.85 -4.50 -33.62
C VAL A 88 7.76 -3.61 -33.03
N ARG A 89 6.50 -3.98 -33.29
CA ARG A 89 5.31 -3.28 -32.79
C ARG A 89 4.44 -4.20 -31.95
N PHE A 90 3.86 -3.64 -30.91
CA PHE A 90 2.88 -4.27 -30.04
C PHE A 90 1.67 -3.34 -29.92
N SER A 91 0.46 -3.89 -29.98
CA SER A 91 -0.77 -3.11 -29.89
C SER A 91 -1.68 -3.64 -28.79
N HIS A 92 -2.24 -2.74 -27.99
CA HIS A 92 -3.19 -3.03 -26.92
C HIS A 92 -4.09 -1.81 -26.71
N ALA A 93 -5.37 -2.01 -26.36
CA ALA A 93 -6.34 -0.94 -26.09
C ALA A 93 -6.52 0.13 -27.20
N GLY A 94 -6.09 -0.15 -28.44
CA GLY A 94 -6.10 0.79 -29.57
C GLY A 94 -4.83 1.66 -29.67
N GLU A 95 -3.88 1.47 -28.77
CA GLU A 95 -2.57 2.11 -28.78
C GLU A 95 -1.52 1.17 -29.38
N THR A 96 -0.48 1.73 -30.01
CA THR A 96 0.62 0.96 -30.59
C THR A 96 1.94 1.45 -30.03
N THR A 97 2.69 0.52 -29.45
CA THR A 97 4.05 0.70 -28.95
C THR A 97 5.04 0.08 -29.93
N ARG A 98 6.07 0.82 -30.32
CA ARG A 98 7.17 0.35 -31.19
C ARG A 98 8.48 0.31 -30.41
N PHE A 99 9.18 -0.82 -30.47
CA PHE A 99 10.45 -1.08 -29.78
C PHE A 99 11.58 -1.14 -30.79
N TYR A 100 12.56 -0.24 -30.67
CA TYR A 100 13.63 -0.12 -31.65
C TYR A 100 14.93 0.41 -31.04
N ARG A 101 16.03 0.35 -31.81
CA ARG A 101 17.35 0.86 -31.39
C ARG A 101 17.75 2.10 -32.20
N LYS A 102 18.49 3.01 -31.56
CA LYS A 102 19.25 4.10 -32.22
C LYS A 102 20.70 3.99 -31.75
N GLY A 103 21.56 3.37 -32.57
CA GLY A 103 22.89 2.95 -32.15
C GLY A 103 22.82 1.91 -31.03
N ASP A 104 23.55 2.15 -29.94
CA ASP A 104 23.53 1.29 -28.74
C ASP A 104 22.39 1.60 -27.78
N ALA A 105 21.65 2.69 -28.00
CA ALA A 105 20.52 3.07 -27.16
C ALA A 105 19.22 2.37 -27.59
N TYR A 106 18.40 2.05 -26.59
CA TYR A 106 17.09 1.43 -26.73
C TYR A 106 15.99 2.48 -26.61
N TRP A 107 15.00 2.41 -27.50
CA TRP A 107 13.95 3.41 -27.62
C TRP A 107 12.58 2.76 -27.77
N VAL A 108 11.59 3.45 -27.22
CA VAL A 108 10.18 3.08 -27.33
C VAL A 108 9.43 4.28 -27.92
N ASN A 109 8.70 4.05 -29.00
CA ASN A 109 7.72 5.01 -29.51
C ASN A 109 6.32 4.57 -29.06
N THR A 110 5.64 5.37 -28.25
CA THR A 110 4.35 5.00 -27.64
C THR A 110 3.54 6.26 -27.25
N PRO A 111 2.20 6.17 -27.09
CA PRO A 111 1.40 7.30 -26.64
C PRO A 111 1.88 7.83 -25.28
N GLY A 112 2.13 9.14 -25.21
CA GLY A 112 2.44 9.85 -23.97
C GLY A 112 1.19 10.24 -23.19
N ALA A 113 1.36 11.15 -22.23
CA ALA A 113 0.25 11.63 -21.39
C ALA A 113 -0.85 12.40 -22.16
N ASP A 114 -0.54 12.93 -23.35
CA ASP A 114 -1.48 13.60 -24.24
C ASP A 114 -2.13 12.64 -25.26
N GLY A 115 -1.79 11.35 -25.21
CA GLY A 115 -2.26 10.33 -26.15
C GLY A 115 -1.55 10.33 -27.51
N SER A 116 -0.56 11.19 -27.73
CA SER A 116 0.21 11.24 -28.97
C SER A 116 1.49 10.41 -28.85
N ASN A 117 1.89 9.75 -29.94
CA ASN A 117 3.13 8.99 -29.96
C ASN A 117 4.35 9.90 -29.85
N ALA A 118 5.26 9.56 -28.95
CA ALA A 118 6.57 10.19 -28.82
C ALA A 118 7.66 9.14 -28.60
N ASP A 119 8.91 9.52 -28.89
CA ASP A 119 10.08 8.67 -28.67
C ASP A 119 10.61 8.87 -27.24
N PHE A 120 10.68 7.79 -26.48
CA PHE A 120 11.25 7.77 -25.13
C PHE A 120 12.44 6.81 -25.08
N GLN A 121 13.55 7.26 -24.50
CA GLN A 121 14.71 6.41 -24.31
C GLN A 121 14.45 5.45 -23.15
N VAL A 122 14.77 4.18 -23.34
CA VAL A 122 14.84 3.19 -22.26
C VAL A 122 16.17 3.39 -21.53
N ARG A 123 16.10 3.77 -20.26
CA ARG A 123 17.30 4.01 -19.44
C ARG A 123 17.69 2.79 -18.63
N TYR A 124 16.70 2.04 -18.15
CA TYR A 124 16.91 0.90 -17.28
C TYR A 124 15.95 -0.24 -17.60
N THR A 125 16.40 -1.44 -17.30
CA THR A 125 15.57 -2.64 -17.23
C THR A 125 15.20 -2.92 -15.78
N PHE A 126 14.02 -3.50 -15.57
CA PHE A 126 13.49 -3.92 -14.28
C PHE A 126 13.14 -5.40 -14.32
N GLY A 127 13.72 -6.16 -13.40
CA GLY A 127 13.60 -7.61 -13.37
C GLY A 127 14.37 -8.34 -14.47
N VAL A 128 14.36 -9.66 -14.38
CA VAL A 128 15.07 -10.58 -15.28
C VAL A 128 14.19 -11.77 -15.65
N GLU A 129 13.68 -12.53 -14.68
CA GLU A 129 12.76 -13.64 -14.90
C GLU A 129 11.62 -13.60 -13.88
N PRO A 130 10.37 -13.93 -14.27
CA PRO A 130 9.94 -14.40 -15.60
C PRO A 130 9.60 -13.30 -16.61
N LEU A 131 9.73 -12.04 -16.19
CA LEU A 131 9.46 -10.88 -17.05
C LEU A 131 10.50 -9.79 -16.83
N GLN A 132 10.70 -8.98 -17.86
CA GLN A 132 11.49 -7.76 -17.80
C GLN A 132 10.64 -6.56 -18.23
N GLN A 133 10.54 -5.56 -17.35
CA GLN A 133 9.92 -4.27 -17.62
C GLN A 133 11.00 -3.23 -17.95
N TYR A 134 10.59 -2.10 -18.54
CA TYR A 134 11.51 -1.06 -19.01
C TYR A 134 11.13 0.31 -18.45
N LEU A 135 12.14 1.09 -18.04
CA LEU A 135 11.97 2.45 -17.55
C LEU A 135 12.28 3.48 -18.63
N LEU A 136 11.28 4.31 -18.91
CA LEU A 136 11.33 5.35 -19.92
C LEU A 136 11.73 6.69 -19.29
N ASP A 137 12.69 7.37 -19.90
CA ASP A 137 13.06 8.75 -19.55
C ASP A 137 12.06 9.71 -20.18
N THR A 138 11.37 10.47 -19.32
CA THR A 138 10.41 11.50 -19.73
C THR A 138 10.98 12.92 -19.60
N GLY A 139 12.27 13.04 -19.27
CA GLY A 139 12.95 14.30 -19.02
C GLY A 139 12.90 14.73 -17.55
N GLY A 140 13.76 15.68 -17.18
CA GLY A 140 13.80 16.22 -15.81
C GLY A 140 14.17 15.20 -14.72
N GLY A 141 14.78 14.06 -15.11
CA GLY A 141 15.11 12.95 -14.22
C GLY A 141 13.94 12.01 -13.90
N GLN A 142 12.76 12.25 -14.49
CA GLN A 142 11.57 11.44 -14.29
C GLN A 142 11.62 10.14 -15.12
N LEU A 143 11.53 9.01 -14.42
CA LEU A 143 11.49 7.67 -14.98
C LEU A 143 10.09 7.06 -14.81
N GLN A 144 9.55 6.52 -15.89
CA GLN A 144 8.24 5.88 -15.90
C GLN A 144 8.33 4.39 -16.24
N ALA A 145 7.63 3.55 -15.49
CA ALA A 145 7.55 2.12 -15.75
C ALA A 145 6.57 1.82 -16.89
N LEU A 146 7.07 1.23 -17.98
CA LEU A 146 6.26 0.93 -19.16
C LEU A 146 5.24 -0.20 -18.86
N GLY A 147 3.98 -0.01 -19.27
CA GLY A 147 2.91 -1.01 -19.08
C GLY A 147 3.03 -2.27 -19.96
N VAL A 148 3.98 -2.27 -20.90
CA VAL A 148 4.33 -3.40 -21.76
C VAL A 148 5.64 -4.02 -21.24
N ALA A 149 5.61 -5.32 -20.97
CA ALA A 149 6.75 -6.08 -20.47
C ALA A 149 7.14 -7.19 -21.45
N TRP A 150 8.36 -7.68 -21.30
CA TRP A 150 8.89 -8.81 -22.05
C TRP A 150 8.80 -10.08 -21.22
N ASP A 151 8.14 -11.11 -21.72
CA ASP A 151 8.14 -12.44 -21.14
C ASP A 151 9.44 -13.15 -21.54
N THR A 152 10.34 -13.41 -20.59
CA THR A 152 11.65 -14.00 -20.91
C THR A 152 11.59 -15.49 -21.21
N ARG A 153 10.52 -16.17 -20.79
CA ARG A 153 10.29 -17.60 -21.05
C ARG A 153 9.69 -17.82 -22.44
N ARG A 154 8.65 -17.04 -22.77
CA ARG A 154 7.94 -17.11 -24.06
C ARG A 154 8.62 -16.30 -25.16
N LYS A 155 9.54 -15.41 -24.79
CA LYS A 155 10.22 -14.46 -25.68
C LYS A 155 9.21 -13.62 -26.47
N ALA A 156 8.29 -12.98 -25.74
CA ALA A 156 7.20 -12.21 -26.34
C ALA A 156 6.84 -10.98 -25.51
N TRP A 157 6.41 -9.92 -26.21
CA TRP A 157 5.83 -8.73 -25.59
C TRP A 157 4.40 -9.00 -25.10
N PHE A 158 4.06 -8.50 -23.92
CA PHE A 158 2.71 -8.55 -23.39
C PHE A 158 2.39 -7.29 -22.57
N HIS A 159 1.10 -6.97 -22.44
CA HIS A 159 0.65 -5.87 -21.61
C HIS A 159 0.38 -6.39 -20.18
N LEU A 160 0.77 -5.62 -19.16
CA LEU A 160 0.58 -6.00 -17.75
C LEU A 160 -0.90 -6.06 -17.33
N TYR A 161 -1.77 -5.42 -18.10
CA TYR A 161 -3.23 -5.44 -17.93
C TYR A 161 -3.89 -5.94 -19.22
N PRO A 162 -3.79 -7.24 -19.54
CA PRO A 162 -4.24 -7.75 -20.85
C PRO A 162 -5.76 -7.68 -21.03
N ASP A 163 -6.52 -7.75 -19.93
CA ASP A 163 -7.98 -7.81 -19.92
C ASP A 163 -8.64 -6.43 -19.69
N GLU A 164 -7.86 -5.38 -19.54
CA GLU A 164 -8.34 -4.01 -19.32
C GLU A 164 -8.00 -3.11 -20.50
N ARG A 165 -8.85 -2.11 -20.77
CA ARG A 165 -8.53 -1.08 -21.75
C ARG A 165 -7.73 0.04 -21.08
N VAL A 166 -6.41 -0.12 -21.03
CA VAL A 166 -5.50 0.89 -20.46
C VAL A 166 -4.96 1.78 -21.59
N ASP A 167 -5.68 2.88 -21.87
CA ASP A 167 -5.23 3.94 -22.79
C ASP A 167 -4.72 5.18 -22.01
N ALA A 168 -4.21 6.21 -22.68
CA ALA A 168 -3.66 7.43 -22.06
C ALA A 168 -4.60 8.15 -21.06
N ARG A 169 -5.91 7.87 -21.08
CA ARG A 169 -6.89 8.42 -20.13
C ARG A 169 -7.05 7.54 -18.89
N HIS A 170 -6.59 6.30 -18.93
CA HIS A 170 -6.71 5.34 -17.85
C HIS A 170 -5.73 5.67 -16.70
N PRO A 171 -6.12 5.54 -15.42
CA PRO A 171 -5.22 5.80 -14.28
C PRO A 171 -3.99 4.88 -14.22
N LEU A 172 -4.07 3.68 -14.80
CA LEU A 172 -2.97 2.70 -14.82
C LEU A 172 -2.03 2.87 -16.03
N HIS A 173 -2.27 3.84 -16.92
CA HIS A 173 -1.40 4.06 -18.07
C HIS A 173 0.02 4.46 -17.63
N TRP A 174 1.04 4.01 -18.37
CA TRP A 174 2.46 4.17 -18.03
C TRP A 174 2.89 5.62 -17.80
N SER A 175 2.18 6.58 -18.41
CA SER A 175 2.48 8.00 -18.26
C SER A 175 1.87 8.64 -17.00
N LYS A 176 1.05 7.91 -16.23
CA LYS A 176 0.35 8.44 -15.05
C LYS A 176 1.25 8.42 -13.81
N PRO A 177 0.94 9.22 -12.77
CA PRO A 177 1.80 9.34 -11.58
C PRO A 177 2.05 8.02 -10.86
N GLN A 178 1.09 7.08 -10.89
CA GLN A 178 1.23 5.76 -10.23
C GLN A 178 2.30 4.86 -10.86
N GLN A 179 2.82 5.21 -12.02
CA GLN A 179 3.85 4.46 -12.75
C GLN A 179 5.25 5.11 -12.62
N ASN A 180 5.35 6.21 -11.86
CA ASN A 180 6.60 6.93 -11.69
C ASN A 180 7.55 6.12 -10.80
N ALA A 181 8.62 5.64 -11.42
CA ALA A 181 9.55 4.72 -10.78
C ALA A 181 10.37 5.41 -9.69
N ASN A 182 10.66 6.72 -9.80
CA ASN A 182 11.49 7.47 -8.85
C ASN A 182 10.97 7.35 -7.41
N PHE A 183 9.65 7.28 -7.19
CA PHE A 183 9.09 7.08 -5.86
C PHE A 183 8.39 5.74 -5.65
N MET A 184 7.90 5.08 -6.71
CA MET A 184 7.18 3.81 -6.56
C MET A 184 8.11 2.59 -6.48
N CYS A 185 9.32 2.70 -7.04
CA CYS A 185 10.13 1.51 -7.32
C CYS A 185 11.60 1.64 -6.91
N MET A 186 12.22 2.81 -7.14
CA MET A 186 13.68 2.95 -7.05
C MET A 186 14.27 2.56 -5.69
N GLU A 187 13.58 2.86 -4.58
CA GLU A 187 14.03 2.53 -3.22
C GLU A 187 14.23 1.02 -3.03
N CYS A 188 13.36 0.20 -3.59
CA CYS A 188 13.45 -1.27 -3.49
C CYS A 188 14.40 -1.89 -4.52
N HIS A 189 14.86 -1.12 -5.52
CA HIS A 189 15.60 -1.62 -6.67
C HIS A 189 17.03 -1.08 -6.77
N ASN A 190 17.47 -0.26 -5.81
CA ASN A 190 18.81 0.31 -5.76
C ASN A 190 19.36 0.30 -4.32
N THR A 191 20.68 0.46 -4.18
CA THR A 191 21.34 0.66 -2.89
C THR A 191 21.65 2.13 -2.66
N GLY A 192 21.34 2.62 -1.46
CA GLY A 192 21.62 4.01 -1.07
C GLY A 192 20.81 5.02 -1.88
N PHE A 193 19.55 4.69 -2.21
CA PHE A 193 18.69 5.54 -3.02
C PHE A 193 18.32 6.82 -2.28
N GLU A 194 18.56 7.96 -2.92
CA GLU A 194 18.08 9.28 -2.52
C GLU A 194 17.20 9.83 -3.64
N ARG A 195 15.95 10.19 -3.30
CA ARG A 195 14.96 10.63 -4.29
C ARG A 195 15.30 11.98 -4.90
N ASN A 196 15.76 12.92 -4.06
CA ASN A 196 16.20 14.27 -4.43
C ASN A 196 15.22 14.98 -5.38
N HIS A 197 13.95 15.03 -4.98
CA HIS A 197 12.92 15.73 -5.74
C HIS A 197 12.87 17.22 -5.37
N ASP A 198 13.06 18.08 -6.37
CA ASP A 198 12.79 19.50 -6.23
C ASP A 198 11.31 19.79 -6.51
N ALA A 199 10.57 20.13 -5.46
CA ALA A 199 9.15 20.40 -5.60
C ALA A 199 8.82 21.63 -6.43
N ALA A 200 9.72 22.63 -6.50
CA ALA A 200 9.45 23.83 -7.28
C ALA A 200 9.45 23.53 -8.78
N SER A 201 10.50 22.89 -9.28
CA SER A 201 10.61 22.52 -10.70
C SER A 201 9.92 21.21 -11.06
N GLY A 202 9.63 20.35 -10.07
CA GLY A 202 9.13 18.99 -10.29
C GLY A 202 10.17 18.01 -10.80
N ARG A 203 11.45 18.40 -10.82
CA ARG A 203 12.55 17.57 -11.30
C ARG A 203 13.02 16.59 -10.22
N PHE A 204 13.52 15.45 -10.69
CA PHE A 204 14.21 14.48 -9.87
C PHE A 204 15.71 14.56 -10.17
N ASP A 205 16.52 14.68 -9.13
CA ASP A 205 17.97 14.44 -9.19
C ASP A 205 18.32 13.18 -8.41
N SER A 206 17.58 12.10 -8.70
CA SER A 206 17.69 10.87 -7.93
C SER A 206 19.10 10.29 -8.03
N GLN A 207 19.66 9.94 -6.88
CA GLN A 207 21.02 9.40 -6.74
C GLN A 207 20.96 8.05 -6.04
N TRP A 208 21.94 7.20 -6.30
CA TRP A 208 22.12 5.93 -5.62
C TRP A 208 23.58 5.49 -5.71
N LEU A 209 24.00 4.68 -4.75
CA LEU A 209 25.35 4.12 -4.70
C LEU A 209 25.57 3.08 -5.81
N ALA A 210 24.62 2.15 -5.94
CA ALA A 210 24.72 1.04 -6.88
C ALA A 210 23.33 0.65 -7.41
N THR A 211 23.28 0.22 -8.66
CA THR A 211 22.06 -0.30 -9.28
C THR A 211 21.83 -1.75 -8.86
N GLY A 212 20.58 -2.10 -8.54
CA GLY A 212 20.22 -3.36 -7.92
C GLY A 212 20.30 -3.32 -6.39
N VAL A 213 19.88 -4.40 -5.75
CA VAL A 213 19.91 -4.55 -4.29
C VAL A 213 21.28 -5.13 -3.88
N GLY A 214 22.20 -4.25 -3.49
CA GLY A 214 23.55 -4.54 -2.99
C GLY A 214 23.60 -4.86 -1.49
N CYS A 215 24.81 -5.06 -0.96
CA CYS A 215 25.03 -5.55 0.41
C CYS A 215 24.47 -4.57 1.45
N GLN A 216 24.69 -3.28 1.25
CA GLN A 216 24.32 -2.25 2.24
C GLN A 216 22.82 -1.94 2.24
N SER A 217 22.03 -2.41 1.25
CA SER A 217 20.57 -2.35 1.31
C SER A 217 20.01 -3.22 2.45
N CYS A 218 20.69 -4.31 2.80
CA CYS A 218 20.31 -5.18 3.90
C CYS A 218 21.13 -4.89 5.16
N HIS A 219 22.47 -4.86 5.02
CA HIS A 219 23.39 -4.73 6.16
C HIS A 219 23.50 -3.31 6.73
N GLY A 220 22.97 -2.32 6.00
CA GLY A 220 23.15 -0.90 6.32
C GLY A 220 24.57 -0.39 5.99
N PRO A 221 24.88 0.85 6.37
CA PRO A 221 26.15 1.48 6.06
C PRO A 221 27.37 0.77 6.66
N ALA A 222 28.39 0.50 5.84
CA ALA A 222 29.52 -0.35 6.23
C ALA A 222 30.79 0.40 6.68
N ALA A 223 30.85 1.73 6.66
CA ALA A 223 32.06 2.48 7.02
C ALA A 223 32.55 2.18 8.46
N ALA A 224 31.63 2.06 9.42
CA ALA A 224 31.96 1.71 10.80
C ALA A 224 32.43 0.25 10.92
N HIS A 225 31.89 -0.66 10.10
CA HIS A 225 32.39 -2.02 9.99
C HIS A 225 33.83 -2.05 9.45
N LEU A 226 34.13 -1.30 8.39
CA LEU A 226 35.50 -1.21 7.87
C LEU A 226 36.47 -0.63 8.89
N ALA A 227 36.05 0.38 9.67
CA ALA A 227 36.87 0.92 10.76
C ALA A 227 37.13 -0.15 11.83
N TRP A 228 36.09 -0.91 12.21
CA TRP A 228 36.21 -2.03 13.14
C TRP A 228 37.17 -3.12 12.64
N THR A 229 37.19 -3.45 11.35
CA THR A 229 38.14 -4.46 10.83
C THR A 229 39.61 -4.08 10.99
N ARG A 230 39.92 -2.78 11.03
CA ARG A 230 41.28 -2.26 11.26
C ARG A 230 41.70 -2.34 12.72
N GLN A 231 40.76 -2.21 13.65
CA GLN A 231 40.99 -2.29 15.09
C GLN A 231 39.84 -3.06 15.77
N PRO A 232 39.83 -4.40 15.68
CA PRO A 232 38.68 -5.18 16.14
C PRO A 232 38.51 -5.11 17.67
N ASP A 233 37.44 -4.48 18.14
CA ASP A 233 36.98 -4.61 19.52
C ASP A 233 35.86 -5.65 19.59
N ARG A 234 36.10 -6.77 20.28
CA ARG A 234 35.11 -7.84 20.48
C ARG A 234 33.93 -7.42 21.37
N ARG A 235 34.05 -6.29 22.08
CA ARG A 235 32.96 -5.71 22.88
C ARG A 235 32.00 -4.88 22.03
N GLN A 236 32.42 -4.44 20.85
CA GLN A 236 31.54 -3.69 19.95
C GLN A 236 30.50 -4.64 19.35
N ALA A 237 29.23 -4.32 19.56
CA ALA A 237 28.12 -5.09 19.01
C ALA A 237 28.16 -5.08 17.47
N HIS A 238 27.75 -6.20 16.87
CA HIS A 238 27.55 -6.36 15.42
C HIS A 238 28.75 -5.99 14.55
N ALA A 239 29.96 -6.03 15.11
CA ALA A 239 31.20 -5.75 14.37
C ALA A 239 31.19 -4.41 13.62
N GLY A 240 30.57 -3.36 14.18
CA GLY A 240 30.49 -2.04 13.57
C GLY A 240 29.28 -1.81 12.65
N PHE A 241 28.41 -2.80 12.45
CA PHE A 241 27.10 -2.58 11.85
C PHE A 241 26.07 -2.10 12.88
N ALA A 242 24.99 -1.52 12.38
CA ALA A 242 23.85 -1.09 13.17
C ALA A 242 23.10 -2.22 13.89
N GLY A 243 23.06 -3.40 13.28
CA GLY A 243 22.25 -4.52 13.74
C GLY A 243 22.73 -5.86 13.20
N SER A 244 22.11 -6.92 13.71
CA SER A 244 22.36 -8.29 13.24
C SER A 244 21.25 -8.77 12.32
N LEU A 245 21.63 -9.29 11.16
CA LEU A 245 20.74 -10.05 10.28
C LEU A 245 20.87 -11.57 10.49
N ALA A 246 21.45 -12.02 11.60
CA ALA A 246 21.47 -13.44 11.91
C ALA A 246 20.04 -13.97 12.09
N ALA A 247 19.78 -15.22 11.71
CA ALA A 247 18.46 -15.84 11.85
C ALA A 247 17.94 -15.87 13.31
N THR A 248 18.82 -15.80 14.30
CA THR A 248 18.45 -15.67 15.73
C THR A 248 17.82 -14.31 16.06
N ALA A 249 18.00 -13.30 15.20
CA ALA A 249 17.38 -11.98 15.30
C ALA A 249 16.13 -11.90 14.40
N ASN A 250 15.22 -12.88 14.52
CA ASN A 250 14.08 -13.10 13.61
C ASN A 250 13.37 -11.78 13.22
N ARG A 251 12.91 -11.01 14.21
CA ARG A 251 12.20 -9.75 13.94
C ARG A 251 13.03 -8.76 13.13
N ALA A 252 14.28 -8.51 13.51
CA ALA A 252 15.14 -7.55 12.82
C ALA A 252 15.41 -7.98 11.36
N GLN A 253 15.63 -9.28 11.13
CA GLN A 253 15.80 -9.82 9.78
C GLN A 253 14.51 -9.68 8.96
N VAL A 254 13.36 -10.07 9.52
CA VAL A 254 12.07 -9.98 8.81
C VAL A 254 11.73 -8.53 8.48
N GLU A 255 11.96 -7.60 9.40
CA GLU A 255 11.75 -6.17 9.16
C GLU A 255 12.71 -5.63 8.09
N SER A 256 13.96 -6.07 8.04
CA SER A 256 14.91 -5.72 6.96
C SER A 256 14.39 -6.15 5.58
N CYS A 257 13.87 -7.38 5.46
CA CYS A 257 13.25 -7.85 4.22
C CYS A 257 11.94 -7.10 3.90
N ALA A 258 11.13 -6.80 4.91
CA ALA A 258 9.83 -6.16 4.77
C ALA A 258 9.91 -4.73 4.22
N ARG A 259 11.06 -4.05 4.37
CA ARG A 259 11.33 -2.76 3.73
C ARG A 259 11.22 -2.82 2.21
N CYS A 260 11.25 -3.98 1.57
CA CYS A 260 10.98 -4.12 0.14
C CYS A 260 9.81 -5.09 -0.11
N HIS A 261 9.78 -6.22 0.60
CA HIS A 261 8.77 -7.28 0.42
C HIS A 261 7.49 -7.03 1.23
N SER A 262 6.97 -5.81 1.18
CA SER A 262 5.67 -5.47 1.76
C SER A 262 5.00 -4.30 1.03
N ARG A 263 3.66 -4.36 0.96
CA ARG A 263 2.85 -3.17 0.63
C ARG A 263 2.76 -2.27 1.85
N ARG A 264 3.31 -1.06 1.73
CA ARG A 264 3.50 -0.14 2.87
C ARG A 264 3.41 1.32 2.41
N SER A 265 3.15 2.21 3.36
CA SER A 265 3.21 3.65 3.18
C SER A 265 4.48 4.20 3.87
N PRO A 266 5.31 5.00 3.20
CA PRO A 266 6.48 5.61 3.84
C PRO A 266 6.07 6.72 4.82
N LEU A 267 6.82 6.80 5.92
CA LEU A 267 6.69 7.78 7.01
C LEU A 267 7.82 8.83 6.97
N GLY A 268 8.52 8.91 5.83
CA GLY A 268 9.66 9.79 5.57
C GLY A 268 10.13 9.62 4.12
N ASP A 269 11.36 10.04 3.83
CA ASP A 269 12.04 9.74 2.56
C ASP A 269 13.30 8.91 2.85
N GLY A 270 13.35 7.71 2.28
CA GLY A 270 14.35 6.70 2.61
C GLY A 270 14.09 6.03 3.96
N PHE A 271 15.10 5.30 4.42
CA PHE A 271 14.96 4.46 5.61
C PHE A 271 16.27 4.36 6.39
N ASP A 272 16.15 4.13 7.70
CA ASP A 272 17.29 3.86 8.56
C ASP A 272 17.39 2.35 8.84
N ALA A 273 18.47 1.71 8.41
CA ALA A 273 18.72 0.29 8.63
C ALA A 273 18.78 -0.10 10.13
N THR A 274 18.96 0.86 11.03
CA THR A 274 18.96 0.66 12.49
C THR A 274 17.55 0.68 13.08
N ALA A 275 16.60 1.34 12.40
CA ALA A 275 15.27 1.61 12.92
C ALA A 275 14.32 0.40 12.76
N ARG A 276 13.21 0.44 13.50
CA ARG A 276 12.13 -0.55 13.34
C ARG A 276 11.34 -0.26 12.07
N LEU A 277 10.69 -1.27 11.52
CA LEU A 277 9.87 -1.09 10.31
C LEU A 277 8.84 0.05 10.45
N LEU A 278 8.20 0.17 11.61
CA LEU A 278 7.20 1.19 11.94
C LEU A 278 7.75 2.59 12.26
N ASP A 279 9.07 2.78 12.19
CA ASP A 279 9.66 4.11 12.20
C ASP A 279 9.72 4.74 10.80
N ASP A 280 9.88 3.89 9.78
CA ASP A 280 10.07 4.30 8.39
C ASP A 280 8.82 4.04 7.53
N TYR A 281 8.01 3.03 7.87
CA TYR A 281 6.89 2.59 7.05
C TYR A 281 5.69 2.12 7.88
N LEU A 282 4.48 2.31 7.34
CA LEU A 282 3.25 1.69 7.84
C LEU A 282 2.82 0.56 6.88
N PRO A 283 2.99 -0.73 7.25
CA PRO A 283 2.55 -1.86 6.43
C PRO A 283 1.03 -1.93 6.33
N SER A 284 0.52 -2.40 5.18
CA SER A 284 -0.92 -2.56 4.97
C SER A 284 -1.50 -3.67 5.87
N PRO A 285 -2.66 -3.46 6.51
CA PRO A 285 -3.37 -4.51 7.25
C PRO A 285 -4.02 -5.52 6.29
N LEU A 286 -4.68 -6.56 6.85
CA LEU A 286 -5.36 -7.61 6.08
C LEU A 286 -6.73 -7.14 5.52
N GLY A 287 -6.72 -6.01 4.80
CA GLY A 287 -7.90 -5.39 4.21
C GLY A 287 -8.51 -6.23 3.07
N PRO A 288 -9.83 -6.12 2.81
CA PRO A 288 -10.58 -7.01 1.91
C PRO A 288 -10.21 -6.89 0.42
N VAL A 289 -9.54 -5.80 0.04
CA VAL A 289 -8.98 -5.60 -1.31
C VAL A 289 -7.71 -6.44 -1.49
N LEU A 290 -6.86 -6.45 -0.47
CA LEU A 290 -5.49 -6.97 -0.56
C LEU A 290 -5.36 -8.42 -0.06
N TYR A 291 -6.26 -8.86 0.80
CA TYR A 291 -6.23 -10.18 1.43
C TYR A 291 -7.60 -10.86 1.45
N GLU A 292 -7.58 -12.19 1.42
CA GLU A 292 -8.73 -13.05 1.66
C GLU A 292 -9.09 -13.10 3.16
N LEU A 293 -10.28 -13.60 3.50
CA LEU A 293 -10.78 -13.62 4.89
C LEU A 293 -9.91 -14.46 5.84
N ASP A 294 -9.19 -15.45 5.32
CA ASP A 294 -8.25 -16.26 6.11
C ASP A 294 -6.80 -15.72 6.08
N GLY A 295 -6.62 -14.53 5.51
CA GLY A 295 -5.37 -13.80 5.49
C GLY A 295 -4.44 -14.15 4.32
N LYS A 296 -4.84 -15.04 3.41
CA LYS A 296 -4.06 -15.28 2.19
C LYS A 296 -4.02 -14.06 1.30
N ILE A 297 -2.93 -13.92 0.55
CA ILE A 297 -2.72 -12.85 -0.43
C ILE A 297 -3.83 -12.89 -1.49
N ARG A 298 -4.49 -11.75 -1.71
CA ARG A 298 -5.50 -11.56 -2.77
C ARG A 298 -4.96 -10.76 -3.95
N ASP A 299 -4.22 -9.70 -3.65
CA ASP A 299 -3.65 -8.75 -4.60
C ASP A 299 -2.18 -8.48 -4.21
N GLU A 300 -1.46 -7.65 -4.97
CA GLU A 300 -0.02 -7.44 -4.82
C GLU A 300 0.35 -6.79 -3.48
N VAL A 301 0.67 -7.63 -2.50
CA VAL A 301 1.15 -7.24 -1.17
C VAL A 301 2.50 -7.81 -0.79
N PHE A 302 3.14 -8.54 -1.72
CA PHE A 302 4.33 -9.34 -1.44
C PHE A 302 4.10 -10.27 -0.23
N GLU A 303 5.17 -10.66 0.47
CA GLU A 303 5.11 -11.79 1.40
C GLU A 303 4.96 -11.41 2.87
N TYR A 304 5.39 -10.20 3.29
CA TYR A 304 5.46 -9.83 4.71
C TYR A 304 4.16 -10.07 5.49
N GLY A 305 3.02 -9.55 5.01
CA GLY A 305 1.75 -9.64 5.73
C GLY A 305 1.22 -11.07 5.88
N SER A 306 1.46 -11.92 4.88
CA SER A 306 1.16 -13.36 4.94
C SER A 306 2.13 -14.10 5.87
N PHE A 307 3.41 -13.72 5.88
CA PHE A 307 4.43 -14.36 6.71
C PHE A 307 4.25 -14.07 8.20
N VAL A 308 4.03 -12.81 8.60
CA VAL A 308 3.97 -12.42 10.02
C VAL A 308 2.70 -12.88 10.74
N GLN A 309 1.65 -13.28 10.00
CA GLN A 309 0.50 -13.98 10.59
C GLN A 309 0.72 -15.49 10.74
N SER A 310 1.79 -16.04 10.16
CA SER A 310 2.02 -17.48 10.16
C SER A 310 2.47 -18.01 11.52
N ARG A 311 2.20 -19.29 11.76
CA ARG A 311 2.75 -20.00 12.93
C ARG A 311 4.28 -20.11 12.86
N MET A 312 4.86 -20.13 11.66
CA MET A 312 6.31 -20.21 11.50
C MET A 312 6.98 -18.96 12.07
N TYR A 313 6.49 -17.77 11.71
CA TYR A 313 6.98 -16.51 12.26
C TYR A 313 6.83 -16.47 13.80
N ALA A 314 5.65 -16.82 14.31
CA ALA A 314 5.38 -16.88 15.75
C ALA A 314 6.30 -17.85 16.51
N LYS A 315 6.85 -18.87 15.83
CA LYS A 315 7.77 -19.86 16.39
C LYS A 315 9.24 -19.53 16.18
N GLY A 316 9.59 -18.34 15.68
CA GLY A 316 10.99 -17.92 15.56
C GLY A 316 11.65 -18.25 14.21
N VAL A 317 10.88 -18.70 13.22
CA VAL A 317 11.36 -18.89 11.84
C VAL A 317 11.48 -17.53 11.17
N ALA A 318 12.59 -17.30 10.48
CA ALA A 318 12.88 -16.10 9.71
C ALA A 318 13.05 -16.42 8.22
N CYS A 319 13.05 -15.40 7.35
CA CYS A 319 13.18 -15.58 5.90
C CYS A 319 14.40 -16.42 5.51
N SER A 320 15.53 -16.19 6.20
CA SER A 320 16.77 -16.90 5.94
C SER A 320 16.81 -18.35 6.44
N ASP A 321 15.80 -18.83 7.18
CA ASP A 321 15.71 -20.27 7.50
C ASP A 321 15.26 -21.07 6.25
N CYS A 322 14.62 -20.41 5.27
CA CYS A 322 14.17 -21.00 4.01
C CYS A 322 15.00 -20.54 2.80
N HIS A 323 15.39 -19.26 2.75
CA HIS A 323 16.12 -18.66 1.63
C HIS A 323 17.60 -18.43 1.98
N ASP A 324 18.48 -18.60 1.00
CA ASP A 324 19.83 -18.06 1.08
C ASP A 324 19.79 -16.57 0.70
N PRO A 325 20.13 -15.64 1.62
CA PRO A 325 19.89 -14.21 1.40
C PRO A 325 20.79 -13.58 0.32
N HIS A 326 21.88 -14.24 -0.07
CA HIS A 326 22.80 -13.72 -1.09
C HIS A 326 22.41 -14.20 -2.48
N SER A 327 22.17 -15.51 -2.65
CA SER A 327 21.74 -16.08 -3.93
C SER A 327 20.25 -15.94 -4.21
N VAL A 328 19.45 -15.58 -3.19
CA VAL A 328 17.98 -15.52 -3.16
C VAL A 328 17.25 -16.84 -3.44
N ARG A 329 18.01 -17.93 -3.62
CA ARG A 329 17.47 -19.26 -3.86
C ARG A 329 17.03 -19.92 -2.56
N PRO A 330 16.09 -20.86 -2.61
CA PRO A 330 15.81 -21.73 -1.47
C PRO A 330 17.08 -22.48 -1.03
N LYS A 331 17.23 -22.69 0.28
CA LYS A 331 18.40 -23.37 0.88
C LYS A 331 18.49 -24.87 0.54
N ALA A 332 17.37 -25.45 0.14
CA ALA A 332 17.25 -26.84 -0.26
C ALA A 332 16.28 -26.93 -1.44
N GLU A 333 16.37 -28.00 -2.22
CA GLU A 333 15.49 -28.20 -3.38
C GLU A 333 14.15 -28.81 -2.96
N GLY A 334 13.08 -28.39 -3.65
CA GLY A 334 11.72 -28.90 -3.48
C GLY A 334 11.28 -28.95 -2.01
N ASN A 335 10.74 -30.11 -1.60
CA ASN A 335 10.28 -30.35 -0.23
C ASN A 335 11.39 -30.27 0.82
N GLY A 336 12.66 -30.36 0.42
CA GLY A 336 13.81 -30.31 1.33
C GLY A 336 13.77 -29.10 2.25
N VAL A 337 13.28 -27.95 1.77
CA VAL A 337 13.15 -26.71 2.56
C VAL A 337 12.23 -26.91 3.77
N CYS A 338 11.07 -27.54 3.54
CA CYS A 338 10.07 -27.79 4.58
C CYS A 338 10.52 -28.90 5.54
N LEU A 339 11.16 -29.95 4.99
CA LEU A 339 11.63 -31.11 5.74
C LEU A 339 12.80 -30.81 6.69
N GLN A 340 13.40 -29.62 6.60
CA GLN A 340 14.36 -29.12 7.61
C GLN A 340 13.76 -29.14 9.02
N CYS A 341 12.45 -28.90 9.16
CA CYS A 341 11.73 -28.88 10.44
C CYS A 341 10.59 -29.92 10.50
N HIS A 342 9.92 -30.18 9.38
CA HIS A 342 8.84 -31.17 9.27
C HIS A 342 9.43 -32.54 8.97
N ASN A 343 10.03 -33.17 9.98
CA ASN A 343 10.78 -34.42 9.84
C ASN A 343 10.36 -35.49 10.87
N PRO A 344 10.81 -36.75 10.71
CA PRO A 344 10.49 -37.84 11.64
C PRO A 344 10.93 -37.61 13.09
N SER A 345 11.86 -36.70 13.34
CA SER A 345 12.31 -36.37 14.70
C SER A 345 11.52 -35.25 15.36
N GLY A 346 10.70 -34.50 14.60
CA GLY A 346 9.97 -33.33 15.10
C GLY A 346 10.89 -32.21 15.60
N ARG A 347 12.12 -32.12 15.08
CA ARG A 347 13.13 -31.14 15.51
C ARG A 347 13.25 -30.02 14.50
N ALA A 348 13.38 -28.80 15.00
CA ALA A 348 13.66 -27.64 14.18
C ALA A 348 15.12 -27.62 13.70
N VAL A 349 15.34 -27.02 12.52
CA VAL A 349 16.66 -26.92 11.87
C VAL A 349 17.69 -26.11 12.66
N ARG A 350 17.23 -25.21 13.52
CA ARG A 350 18.08 -24.26 14.25
C ARG A 350 17.58 -24.05 15.67
N ARG A 351 18.54 -23.92 16.59
CA ARG A 351 18.27 -23.47 17.97
C ARG A 351 17.66 -22.07 17.98
N GLY A 352 16.58 -21.89 18.74
CA GLY A 352 15.83 -20.63 18.83
C GLY A 352 14.55 -20.61 18.00
N ILE A 353 14.31 -21.63 17.16
CA ILE A 353 12.96 -21.95 16.68
C ILE A 353 12.27 -22.77 17.77
N ASP A 354 11.10 -22.31 18.21
CA ASP A 354 10.24 -23.05 19.13
C ASP A 354 9.66 -24.27 18.39
N ALA A 355 10.21 -25.45 18.70
CA ALA A 355 9.72 -26.72 18.17
C ALA A 355 8.41 -27.21 18.84
N GLY A 356 7.90 -26.48 19.84
CA GLY A 356 6.64 -26.77 20.51
C GLY A 356 5.48 -26.82 19.53
N GLY A 357 4.90 -28.02 19.36
CA GLY A 357 3.81 -28.29 18.44
C GLY A 357 4.23 -28.78 17.05
N LEU A 358 5.53 -29.01 16.79
CA LEU A 358 5.97 -29.81 15.65
C LEU A 358 5.67 -31.28 15.92
N ALA A 359 5.00 -31.95 14.98
CA ALA A 359 4.73 -33.38 15.08
C ALA A 359 5.86 -34.16 14.39
N ALA A 360 6.40 -35.16 15.06
CA ALA A 360 7.25 -36.17 14.44
C ALA A 360 6.42 -36.96 13.40
N GLY A 361 6.92 -37.07 12.19
CA GLY A 361 6.23 -37.83 11.14
C GLY A 361 6.98 -37.84 9.81
N ASP A 362 6.60 -38.78 8.94
CA ASP A 362 7.02 -38.79 7.54
C ASP A 362 6.04 -37.99 6.68
N TYR A 363 6.42 -36.75 6.40
CA TYR A 363 5.65 -35.82 5.57
C TYR A 363 5.83 -36.04 4.06
N THR A 364 6.70 -36.97 3.66
CA THR A 364 6.88 -37.37 2.25
C THR A 364 6.07 -38.60 1.88
N SER A 365 5.49 -39.26 2.88
CA SER A 365 4.64 -40.44 2.72
C SER A 365 3.43 -40.16 1.82
N ARG A 366 2.97 -41.18 1.09
CA ARG A 366 1.73 -41.09 0.29
C ARG A 366 0.50 -40.91 1.17
N GLU A 367 0.57 -41.33 2.42
CA GLU A 367 -0.44 -41.14 3.45
C GLU A 367 -0.61 -39.65 3.81
N HIS A 368 0.49 -38.90 3.89
CA HIS A 368 0.43 -37.45 4.10
C HIS A 368 0.06 -36.71 2.82
N LEU A 369 0.75 -36.99 1.71
CA LEU A 369 0.61 -36.22 0.46
C LEU A 369 -0.68 -36.50 -0.31
N ARG A 370 -1.19 -37.74 -0.22
CA ARG A 370 -2.27 -38.28 -1.07
C ARG A 370 -2.01 -38.16 -2.58
N HIS A 371 -0.75 -37.95 -2.94
CA HIS A 371 -0.23 -37.80 -4.30
C HIS A 371 1.09 -38.54 -4.43
N ARG A 372 1.56 -38.69 -5.68
CA ARG A 372 2.90 -39.22 -5.95
C ARG A 372 3.96 -38.19 -5.51
N PRO A 373 4.95 -38.55 -4.66
CA PRO A 373 5.96 -37.61 -4.16
C PRO A 373 6.74 -36.88 -5.25
N GLU A 374 7.02 -37.56 -6.36
CA GLU A 374 7.79 -37.05 -7.50
C GLU A 374 7.01 -36.07 -8.40
N GLY A 375 5.70 -35.94 -8.23
CA GLY A 375 4.85 -35.08 -9.07
C GLY A 375 4.74 -33.64 -8.56
N PRO A 376 4.21 -32.72 -9.38
CA PRO A 376 3.94 -31.33 -8.96
C PRO A 376 3.04 -31.24 -7.72
N ALA A 377 2.03 -32.11 -7.62
CA ALA A 377 1.14 -32.20 -6.45
C ALA A 377 1.79 -32.86 -5.22
N GLY A 378 2.95 -33.49 -5.38
CA GLY A 378 3.74 -34.03 -4.27
C GLY A 378 4.60 -32.97 -3.57
N GLN A 379 4.63 -31.73 -4.07
CA GLN A 379 5.39 -30.65 -3.45
C GLN A 379 4.61 -29.99 -2.30
N CYS A 380 5.25 -29.78 -1.15
CA CYS A 380 4.66 -29.15 0.03
C CYS A 380 4.04 -27.78 -0.31
N VAL A 381 4.75 -26.99 -1.13
CA VAL A 381 4.32 -25.65 -1.54
C VAL A 381 3.03 -25.67 -2.37
N ALA A 382 2.74 -26.76 -3.09
CA ALA A 382 1.52 -26.87 -3.89
C ALA A 382 0.25 -26.85 -3.02
N CYS A 383 0.33 -27.38 -1.79
CA CYS A 383 -0.78 -27.43 -0.85
C CYS A 383 -0.72 -26.31 0.20
N HIS A 384 0.48 -26.05 0.73
CA HIS A 384 0.66 -25.16 1.89
C HIS A 384 0.98 -23.72 1.55
N MET A 385 1.43 -23.45 0.32
CA MET A 385 1.75 -22.11 -0.16
C MET A 385 1.09 -21.88 -1.53
N PRO A 386 -0.26 -21.91 -1.60
CA PRO A 386 -0.96 -21.75 -2.88
C PRO A 386 -0.52 -20.46 -3.57
N GLY A 387 -0.19 -20.56 -4.85
CA GLY A 387 0.35 -19.45 -5.62
C GLY A 387 -0.69 -18.74 -6.49
N LYS A 388 -0.41 -17.48 -6.83
CA LYS A 388 -1.17 -16.68 -7.79
C LYS A 388 -0.21 -16.02 -8.79
N TYR A 389 -0.69 -15.82 -10.00
CA TYR A 389 0.06 -15.08 -11.01
C TYR A 389 -0.17 -13.58 -10.82
N TYR A 390 0.93 -12.85 -10.68
CA TYR A 390 0.99 -11.40 -10.71
C TYR A 390 1.69 -10.96 -11.98
N MET A 391 1.40 -9.74 -12.43
CA MET A 391 1.99 -9.20 -13.66
C MET A 391 1.87 -10.21 -14.84
N VAL A 392 0.73 -10.91 -14.90
CA VAL A 392 0.39 -11.97 -15.87
C VAL A 392 1.15 -13.29 -15.73
N ASN A 393 2.48 -13.28 -15.56
CA ASN A 393 3.30 -14.51 -15.67
C ASN A 393 4.22 -14.80 -14.47
N ASP A 394 4.15 -13.98 -13.40
CA ASP A 394 4.96 -14.14 -12.20
C ASP A 394 4.18 -14.88 -11.10
N LEU A 395 4.46 -16.17 -10.94
CA LEU A 395 3.85 -17.00 -9.90
C LEU A 395 4.47 -16.69 -8.55
N ARG A 396 3.67 -16.08 -7.66
CA ARG A 396 4.08 -15.81 -6.27
C ARG A 396 3.28 -16.68 -5.32
N HIS A 397 3.98 -17.27 -4.36
CA HIS A 397 3.44 -18.22 -3.40
C HIS A 397 3.06 -17.52 -2.10
N ASP A 398 1.88 -17.80 -1.57
CA ASP A 398 1.46 -17.27 -0.27
C ASP A 398 2.32 -17.81 0.89
N HIS A 399 2.78 -16.91 1.78
CA HIS A 399 3.62 -17.24 2.94
C HIS A 399 2.86 -17.34 4.28
N SER A 400 1.52 -17.51 4.25
CA SER A 400 0.76 -17.85 5.47
C SER A 400 0.95 -19.31 5.91
N PHE A 401 1.46 -20.16 5.02
CA PHE A 401 1.67 -21.61 5.19
C PHE A 401 0.38 -22.33 5.64
N SER A 402 -0.75 -21.91 5.08
CA SER A 402 -2.06 -22.43 5.47
C SER A 402 -2.17 -23.95 5.21
N VAL A 403 -2.96 -24.64 6.02
CA VAL A 403 -3.36 -26.04 5.74
C VAL A 403 -4.60 -25.98 4.86
N PRO A 404 -4.68 -26.78 3.76
CA PRO A 404 -5.88 -26.85 2.94
C PRO A 404 -7.14 -27.10 3.77
N ASN A 405 -8.22 -26.41 3.39
CA ASN A 405 -9.51 -26.52 4.05
C ASN A 405 -10.63 -26.24 3.03
N PRO A 406 -10.91 -27.20 2.13
CA PRO A 406 -11.89 -27.02 1.07
C PRO A 406 -13.30 -26.73 1.62
N ALA A 407 -13.64 -27.24 2.80
CA ALA A 407 -14.94 -27.00 3.43
C ALA A 407 -15.13 -25.52 3.80
N ARG A 408 -14.12 -24.92 4.45
CA ARG A 408 -14.14 -23.49 4.78
C ARG A 408 -14.10 -22.63 3.51
N ALA A 409 -13.25 -23.00 2.55
CA ALA A 409 -13.09 -22.25 1.33
C ALA A 409 -14.38 -22.18 0.50
N LEU A 410 -15.11 -23.29 0.35
CA LEU A 410 -16.43 -23.30 -0.29
C LEU A 410 -17.44 -22.47 0.49
N ALA A 411 -17.47 -22.59 1.82
CA ALA A 411 -18.43 -21.87 2.66
C ALA A 411 -18.24 -20.33 2.63
N LEU A 412 -16.99 -19.87 2.44
CA LEU A 412 -16.62 -18.46 2.51
C LEU A 412 -16.21 -17.85 1.17
N GLY A 413 -16.22 -18.62 0.07
CA GLY A 413 -15.78 -18.18 -1.25
C GLY A 413 -14.27 -17.84 -1.32
N LEU A 414 -13.42 -18.63 -0.65
CA LEU A 414 -11.97 -18.41 -0.58
C LEU A 414 -11.20 -19.31 -1.54
N SER A 415 -9.93 -18.98 -1.78
CA SER A 415 -9.02 -19.86 -2.47
C SER A 415 -8.58 -21.05 -1.59
N ASP A 416 -8.43 -22.21 -2.23
CA ASP A 416 -7.93 -23.44 -1.61
C ASP A 416 -7.15 -24.26 -2.64
N ALA A 417 -6.06 -24.89 -2.21
CA ALA A 417 -5.17 -25.63 -3.09
C ALA A 417 -5.87 -26.83 -3.77
N CYS A 418 -6.72 -27.56 -3.03
CA CYS A 418 -7.45 -28.71 -3.57
C CYS A 418 -8.50 -28.25 -4.57
N LEU A 419 -9.30 -27.23 -4.22
CA LEU A 419 -10.33 -26.68 -5.10
C LEU A 419 -9.75 -26.08 -6.38
N GLY A 420 -8.58 -25.43 -6.29
CA GLY A 420 -7.89 -24.86 -7.44
C GLY A 420 -7.40 -25.92 -8.42
N CYS A 421 -6.72 -26.97 -7.93
CA CYS A 421 -6.20 -28.03 -8.81
C CYS A 421 -7.30 -28.97 -9.33
N HIS A 422 -8.35 -29.20 -8.54
CA HIS A 422 -9.46 -30.10 -8.87
C HIS A 422 -10.75 -29.35 -9.21
N ALA A 423 -10.65 -28.23 -9.94
CA ALA A 423 -11.78 -27.37 -10.28
C ALA A 423 -12.92 -28.08 -11.05
N GLN A 424 -12.63 -29.22 -11.70
CA GLN A 424 -13.61 -30.03 -12.43
C GLN A 424 -14.35 -31.05 -11.54
N MET A 425 -13.94 -31.22 -10.28
CA MET A 425 -14.60 -32.12 -9.35
C MET A 425 -15.64 -31.36 -8.52
N PRO A 426 -16.82 -31.94 -8.24
CA PRO A 426 -17.77 -31.33 -7.32
C PRO A 426 -17.13 -31.05 -5.96
N GLY A 427 -17.23 -29.80 -5.48
CA GLY A 427 -16.60 -29.38 -4.22
C GLY A 427 -17.00 -30.23 -3.01
N ALA A 428 -18.26 -30.67 -2.95
CA ALA A 428 -18.74 -31.56 -1.89
C ALA A 428 -18.00 -32.91 -1.85
N THR A 429 -17.66 -33.47 -3.03
CA THR A 429 -16.86 -34.69 -3.15
C THR A 429 -15.46 -34.46 -2.62
N LEU A 430 -14.81 -33.36 -3.00
CA LEU A 430 -13.48 -33.00 -2.49
C LEU A 430 -13.47 -32.82 -0.97
N VAL A 431 -14.50 -32.18 -0.41
CA VAL A 431 -14.65 -32.02 1.04
C VAL A 431 -14.80 -33.36 1.74
N ALA A 432 -15.60 -34.28 1.20
CA ALA A 432 -15.76 -35.62 1.76
C ALA A 432 -14.43 -36.37 1.74
N SER A 433 -13.76 -36.44 0.60
CA SER A 433 -12.45 -37.10 0.48
C SER A 433 -11.39 -36.48 1.40
N PHE A 434 -11.34 -35.16 1.51
CA PHE A 434 -10.40 -34.49 2.43
C PHE A 434 -10.66 -34.87 3.89
N ARG A 435 -11.93 -34.91 4.32
CA ARG A 435 -12.30 -35.33 5.69
C ARG A 435 -11.96 -36.79 5.96
N ASP A 436 -12.15 -37.67 4.98
CA ASP A 436 -11.80 -39.08 5.11
C ASP A 436 -10.29 -39.27 5.24
N TRP A 437 -9.49 -38.51 4.47
CA TRP A 437 -8.03 -38.59 4.51
C TRP A 437 -7.43 -37.93 5.76
N TYR A 438 -8.04 -36.85 6.24
CA TYR A 438 -7.55 -36.04 7.34
C TYR A 438 -8.64 -35.76 8.38
N PRO A 439 -9.18 -36.78 9.07
CA PRO A 439 -10.32 -36.63 9.98
C PRO A 439 -10.04 -35.74 11.20
N ARG A 440 -8.75 -35.47 11.47
CA ARG A 440 -8.28 -34.59 12.54
C ARG A 440 -7.82 -33.20 12.07
N ALA A 441 -7.98 -32.89 10.78
CA ALA A 441 -7.68 -31.56 10.27
C ALA A 441 -8.74 -30.55 10.72
N LEU A 442 -8.47 -29.88 11.84
CA LEU A 442 -9.29 -28.76 12.32
C LEU A 442 -8.74 -27.43 11.80
N PRO A 443 -9.59 -26.43 11.48
CA PRO A 443 -9.13 -25.07 11.22
C PRO A 443 -8.32 -24.57 12.42
N ARG A 444 -7.04 -24.22 12.18
CA ARG A 444 -6.13 -23.76 13.23
C ARG A 444 -6.05 -22.24 13.36
N ASP A 445 -6.99 -21.53 12.74
CA ASP A 445 -7.12 -20.08 12.83
C ASP A 445 -8.05 -19.65 13.97
N GLY A 446 -8.62 -20.59 14.74
CA GLY A 446 -9.54 -20.33 15.85
C GLY A 446 -10.84 -19.65 15.42
N GLY A 447 -11.30 -19.92 14.20
CA GLY A 447 -12.53 -19.34 13.65
C GLY A 447 -12.37 -17.91 13.13
N TYR A 448 -11.13 -17.41 13.01
CA TYR A 448 -10.85 -16.05 12.55
C TYR A 448 -11.55 -15.72 11.23
N ALA A 449 -11.40 -16.57 10.20
CA ALA A 449 -11.98 -16.30 8.88
C ALA A 449 -13.51 -16.29 8.89
N GLN A 450 -14.13 -17.21 9.65
CA GLN A 450 -15.59 -17.27 9.81
C GLN A 450 -16.12 -16.04 10.54
N ASP A 451 -15.47 -15.66 11.64
CA ASP A 451 -15.88 -14.50 12.43
C ASP A 451 -15.68 -13.20 11.65
N LEU A 452 -14.57 -13.07 10.92
CA LEU A 452 -14.34 -11.92 10.04
C LEU A 452 -15.36 -11.86 8.89
N ALA A 453 -15.85 -13.01 8.41
CA ALA A 453 -16.94 -13.05 7.43
C ALA A 453 -18.27 -12.54 8.04
N LEU A 454 -18.61 -12.96 9.27
CA LEU A 454 -19.79 -12.45 9.99
C LEU A 454 -19.71 -10.94 10.16
N VAL A 455 -18.53 -10.44 10.54
CA VAL A 455 -18.22 -9.01 10.66
C VAL A 455 -18.38 -8.32 9.31
N ARG A 456 -17.56 -8.61 8.31
CA ARG A 456 -17.57 -7.85 7.04
C ARG A 456 -18.90 -7.91 6.28
N ASN A 457 -19.70 -8.95 6.47
CA ASN A 457 -21.03 -9.09 5.87
C ASN A 457 -22.18 -8.60 6.76
N GLY A 458 -21.92 -8.17 8.00
CA GLY A 458 -22.94 -7.68 8.92
C GLY A 458 -24.01 -8.71 9.28
N HIS A 459 -23.62 -9.96 9.53
CA HIS A 459 -24.55 -11.01 9.95
C HIS A 459 -24.92 -10.88 11.45
N PRO A 460 -26.04 -11.47 11.89
CA PRO A 460 -26.36 -11.59 13.31
C PRO A 460 -25.18 -12.15 14.12
N GLY A 461 -24.86 -11.50 15.24
CA GLY A 461 -23.73 -11.84 16.11
C GLY A 461 -22.38 -11.25 15.68
N ALA A 462 -22.31 -10.42 14.63
CA ALA A 462 -21.06 -9.81 14.14
C ALA A 462 -20.25 -9.10 15.25
N ALA A 463 -20.89 -8.23 16.05
CA ALA A 463 -20.18 -7.51 17.12
C ALA A 463 -19.63 -8.47 18.19
N ALA A 464 -20.39 -9.52 18.55
CA ALA A 464 -19.96 -10.53 19.49
C ALA A 464 -18.81 -11.40 18.94
N ALA A 465 -18.84 -11.72 17.64
CA ALA A 465 -17.77 -12.43 16.95
C ALA A 465 -16.49 -11.58 16.92
N LEU A 466 -16.59 -10.29 16.60
CA LEU A 466 -15.47 -9.35 16.63
C LEU A 466 -14.82 -9.27 18.02
N LEU A 467 -15.64 -9.07 19.06
CA LEU A 467 -15.17 -9.01 20.44
C LEU A 467 -14.53 -10.32 20.90
N ARG A 468 -15.14 -11.47 20.55
CA ARG A 468 -14.59 -12.80 20.85
C ARG A 468 -13.19 -12.95 20.25
N GLN A 469 -13.00 -12.56 19.00
CA GLN A 469 -11.68 -12.63 18.37
C GLN A 469 -10.69 -11.67 19.04
N LEU A 470 -11.04 -10.40 19.28
CA LEU A 470 -10.14 -9.45 19.95
C LEU A 470 -9.75 -9.85 21.37
N ARG A 471 -10.56 -10.65 22.08
CA ARG A 471 -10.21 -11.17 23.42
C ARG A 471 -9.22 -12.34 23.40
N ARG A 472 -8.88 -12.88 22.23
CA ARG A 472 -7.94 -13.99 22.11
C ARG A 472 -6.50 -13.53 22.33
N THR A 473 -5.75 -14.27 23.12
CA THR A 473 -4.33 -13.99 23.39
C THR A 473 -3.37 -14.63 22.38
N ASP A 474 -3.89 -15.46 21.46
CA ASP A 474 -3.09 -16.21 20.47
C ASP A 474 -3.12 -15.59 19.07
N LEU A 475 -3.74 -14.41 18.90
CA LEU A 475 -3.81 -13.75 17.60
C LEU A 475 -2.49 -13.09 17.22
N PRO A 476 -1.97 -13.31 16.00
CA PRO A 476 -0.89 -12.51 15.45
C PRO A 476 -1.26 -11.02 15.42
N ALA A 477 -0.28 -10.14 15.67
CA ALA A 477 -0.47 -8.70 15.74
C ALA A 477 -1.19 -8.12 14.51
N ILE A 478 -0.80 -8.51 13.29
CA ILE A 478 -1.44 -8.04 12.06
C ILE A 478 -2.93 -8.43 11.95
N ARG A 479 -3.32 -9.59 12.50
CA ARG A 479 -4.72 -10.03 12.55
C ARG A 479 -5.52 -9.24 13.58
N ARG A 480 -4.94 -8.98 14.77
CA ARG A 480 -5.53 -8.13 15.80
C ARG A 480 -5.70 -6.69 15.29
N ALA A 481 -4.67 -6.10 14.69
CA ALA A 481 -4.70 -4.78 14.06
C ALA A 481 -5.78 -4.69 12.97
N THR A 482 -5.94 -5.74 12.16
CA THR A 482 -7.02 -5.81 11.16
C THR A 482 -8.40 -5.79 11.81
N LEU A 483 -8.62 -6.56 12.88
CA LEU A 483 -9.90 -6.59 13.60
C LEU A 483 -10.21 -5.24 14.26
N LEU A 484 -9.21 -4.55 14.81
CA LEU A 484 -9.36 -3.19 15.33
C LEU A 484 -9.88 -2.22 14.25
N GLY A 485 -9.44 -2.39 13.00
CA GLY A 485 -9.96 -1.63 11.86
C GLY A 485 -11.46 -1.84 11.57
N GLU A 486 -12.06 -2.96 12.02
CA GLU A 486 -13.48 -3.24 11.84
C GLU A 486 -14.36 -2.69 13.00
N VAL A 487 -13.75 -2.34 14.15
CA VAL A 487 -14.44 -1.82 15.35
C VAL A 487 -15.34 -0.61 15.08
N PRO A 488 -14.98 0.38 14.24
CA PRO A 488 -15.84 1.52 13.94
C PRO A 488 -17.23 1.14 13.38
N GLY A 489 -17.36 -0.03 12.75
CA GLY A 489 -18.64 -0.53 12.23
C GLY A 489 -19.60 -1.04 13.33
N TYR A 490 -19.10 -1.29 14.53
CA TYR A 490 -19.82 -1.92 15.64
C TYR A 490 -19.63 -1.12 16.94
N PRO A 491 -20.18 0.11 17.02
CA PRO A 491 -20.04 0.91 18.22
C PRO A 491 -20.66 0.18 19.42
N GLY A 492 -19.96 0.17 20.55
CA GLY A 492 -20.43 -0.49 21.77
C GLY A 492 -19.38 -0.44 22.88
N GLN A 493 -19.81 -0.45 24.14
CA GLN A 493 -18.90 -0.27 25.28
C GLN A 493 -17.86 -1.40 25.38
N ALA A 494 -18.25 -2.65 25.11
CA ALA A 494 -17.34 -3.79 25.24
C ALA A 494 -16.19 -3.74 24.22
N LEU A 495 -16.49 -3.38 22.96
CA LEU A 495 -15.47 -3.19 21.92
C LEU A 495 -14.61 -1.96 22.19
N LEU A 496 -15.19 -0.86 22.68
CA LEU A 496 -14.42 0.31 23.12
C LEU A 496 -13.43 -0.05 24.23
N GLN A 497 -13.85 -0.80 25.26
CA GLN A 497 -12.95 -1.22 26.34
C GLN A 497 -11.81 -2.11 25.83
N GLN A 498 -12.09 -2.99 24.88
CA GLN A 498 -11.05 -3.80 24.25
C GLN A 498 -10.08 -2.93 23.44
N ALA A 499 -10.57 -2.01 22.61
CA ALA A 499 -9.72 -1.10 21.84
C ALA A 499 -8.87 -0.19 22.75
N LEU A 500 -9.41 0.25 23.89
CA LEU A 500 -8.67 1.02 24.90
C LEU A 500 -7.55 0.19 25.55
N ALA A 501 -7.78 -1.10 25.80
CA ALA A 501 -6.74 -2.00 26.30
C ALA A 501 -5.63 -2.20 25.26
N ASP A 502 -6.00 -2.33 23.99
CA ASP A 502 -5.07 -2.55 22.87
C ASP A 502 -4.18 -1.32 22.57
N LEU A 503 -4.47 -0.12 23.13
CA LEU A 503 -3.53 1.02 23.11
C LEU A 503 -2.23 0.75 23.88
N GLY A 504 -2.23 -0.23 24.78
CA GLY A 504 -1.07 -0.66 25.58
C GLY A 504 -0.48 -2.01 25.15
N ASP A 505 -0.86 -2.56 23.99
CA ASP A 505 -0.35 -3.85 23.49
C ASP A 505 1.17 -3.79 23.26
N ASP A 506 1.86 -4.93 23.41
CA ASP A 506 3.31 -5.02 23.20
C ASP A 506 3.69 -4.74 21.73
N ASP A 507 2.83 -5.10 20.78
CA ASP A 507 3.07 -4.88 19.36
C ASP A 507 2.63 -3.47 18.90
N PRO A 508 3.54 -2.65 18.37
CA PRO A 508 3.21 -1.31 17.91
C PRO A 508 2.18 -1.26 16.77
N GLN A 509 2.04 -2.30 15.95
CA GLN A 509 1.00 -2.34 14.91
C GLN A 509 -0.40 -2.42 15.53
N VAL A 510 -0.54 -3.10 16.67
CA VAL A 510 -1.79 -3.17 17.42
C VAL A 510 -2.11 -1.83 18.06
N ARG A 511 -1.12 -1.20 18.72
CA ARG A 511 -1.29 0.14 19.32
C ARG A 511 -1.69 1.18 18.28
N GLU A 512 -1.06 1.15 17.10
CA GLU A 512 -1.38 2.04 15.97
C GLU A 512 -2.84 1.87 15.52
N ALA A 513 -3.28 0.63 15.26
CA ALA A 513 -4.65 0.36 14.85
C ALA A 513 -5.69 0.69 15.93
N ALA A 514 -5.34 0.50 17.21
CA ALA A 514 -6.19 0.81 18.36
C ALA A 514 -6.49 2.31 18.45
N ILE A 515 -5.54 3.19 18.09
CA ILE A 515 -5.77 4.64 18.04
C ILE A 515 -6.92 4.97 17.09
N GLY A 516 -6.93 4.37 15.89
CA GLY A 516 -8.01 4.57 14.92
C GLY A 516 -9.36 4.08 15.43
N ALA A 517 -9.40 2.89 16.04
CA ALA A 517 -10.62 2.31 16.62
C ALA A 517 -11.18 3.18 17.76
N VAL A 518 -10.33 3.61 18.69
CA VAL A 518 -10.71 4.46 19.84
C VAL A 518 -11.17 5.83 19.36
N ALA A 519 -10.45 6.45 18.42
CA ALA A 519 -10.82 7.75 17.87
C ALA A 519 -12.20 7.72 17.19
N ALA A 520 -12.54 6.63 16.50
CA ALA A 520 -13.85 6.49 15.85
C ALA A 520 -15.02 6.39 16.84
N LEU A 521 -14.79 5.88 18.05
CA LEU A 521 -15.84 5.66 19.05
C LEU A 521 -15.95 6.78 20.10
N LEU A 522 -14.92 7.61 20.25
CA LEU A 522 -14.88 8.69 21.25
C LEU A 522 -15.09 10.07 20.65
N SER A 523 -15.73 10.95 21.43
CA SER A 523 -15.80 12.38 21.11
C SER A 523 -14.40 13.01 21.13
N PRO A 524 -14.16 14.12 20.41
CA PRO A 524 -12.86 14.79 20.40
C PRO A 524 -12.28 15.05 21.80
N ALA A 525 -13.08 15.51 22.76
CA ALA A 525 -12.63 15.78 24.12
C ALA A 525 -12.19 14.51 24.87
N GLU A 526 -12.90 13.40 24.71
CA GLU A 526 -12.56 12.12 25.36
C GLU A 526 -11.29 11.49 24.79
N ARG A 527 -10.97 11.76 23.51
CA ARG A 527 -9.77 11.24 22.85
C ARG A 527 -8.50 11.71 23.54
N VAL A 528 -8.44 12.95 24.01
CA VAL A 528 -7.22 13.51 24.64
C VAL A 528 -6.77 12.63 25.80
N ALA A 529 -7.67 12.32 26.73
CA ALA A 529 -7.32 11.53 27.92
C ALA A 529 -6.87 10.09 27.60
N ARG A 530 -7.27 9.54 26.45
CA ARG A 530 -7.01 8.13 26.07
C ARG A 530 -5.84 7.96 25.11
N ILE A 531 -5.70 8.86 24.13
CA ILE A 531 -4.73 8.75 23.03
C ILE A 531 -3.47 9.59 23.28
N ALA A 532 -3.54 10.69 24.05
CA ALA A 532 -2.39 11.55 24.27
C ALA A 532 -1.13 10.84 24.85
N PRO A 533 -1.23 9.78 25.68
CA PRO A 533 -0.05 9.00 26.08
C PRO A 533 0.74 8.43 24.90
N SER A 534 0.06 8.03 23.82
CA SER A 534 0.68 7.47 22.61
C SER A 534 1.48 8.49 21.79
N LEU A 535 1.39 9.80 22.10
CA LEU A 535 2.24 10.83 21.49
C LEU A 535 3.73 10.70 21.86
N SER A 536 4.04 9.90 22.88
CA SER A 536 5.42 9.58 23.30
C SER A 536 5.78 8.12 23.05
N ASP A 537 5.01 7.40 22.22
CA ASP A 537 5.35 6.03 21.84
C ASP A 537 6.74 5.97 21.18
N PRO A 538 7.56 4.94 21.45
CA PRO A 538 8.87 4.81 20.83
C PRO A 538 8.83 4.72 19.30
N LEU A 539 7.75 4.21 18.71
CA LEU A 539 7.63 4.03 17.27
C LEU A 539 6.96 5.23 16.60
N ARG A 540 7.56 5.72 15.51
CA ARG A 540 7.04 6.88 14.77
C ARG A 540 5.59 6.67 14.31
N ALA A 541 5.25 5.53 13.71
CA ALA A 541 3.90 5.25 13.23
C ALA A 541 2.82 5.52 14.29
N VAL A 542 3.04 5.04 15.52
CA VAL A 542 2.10 5.20 16.63
C VAL A 542 1.97 6.69 17.02
N ARG A 543 3.10 7.41 17.09
CA ARG A 543 3.09 8.86 17.38
C ARG A 543 2.32 9.65 16.32
N LEU A 544 2.54 9.36 15.04
CA LEU A 544 1.88 10.06 13.93
C LEU A 544 0.37 9.78 13.92
N SER A 545 -0.03 8.52 14.10
CA SER A 545 -1.45 8.16 14.19
C SER A 545 -2.12 8.80 15.40
N ALA A 546 -1.45 8.88 16.56
CA ALA A 546 -1.95 9.58 17.74
C ALA A 546 -2.10 11.09 17.49
N ALA A 547 -1.10 11.73 16.89
CA ALA A 547 -1.14 13.16 16.57
C ALA A 547 -2.29 13.49 15.61
N TYR A 548 -2.46 12.67 14.56
CA TYR A 548 -3.54 12.84 13.60
C TYR A 548 -4.93 12.62 14.21
N ALA A 549 -5.09 11.58 15.04
CA ALA A 549 -6.36 11.27 15.72
C ALA A 549 -6.84 12.39 16.68
N LEU A 550 -5.90 13.19 17.19
CA LEU A 550 -6.13 14.32 18.09
C LEU A 550 -6.31 15.67 17.37
N LEU A 551 -6.17 15.74 16.04
CA LEU A 551 -6.40 16.98 15.27
C LEU A 551 -7.74 17.67 15.58
N PRO A 552 -8.87 16.96 15.77
CA PRO A 552 -10.14 17.61 16.11
C PRO A 552 -10.23 18.13 17.56
N ALA A 553 -9.23 17.87 18.39
CA ALA A 553 -9.23 18.13 19.84
C ALA A 553 -8.01 18.97 20.29
N ILE A 554 -7.45 19.78 19.39
CA ILE A 554 -6.23 20.57 19.65
C ILE A 554 -6.44 21.54 20.83
N ALA A 555 -7.63 22.14 20.93
CA ALA A 555 -7.95 23.10 21.98
C ALA A 555 -7.96 22.47 23.38
N GLU A 556 -8.23 21.16 23.45
CA GLU A 556 -8.38 20.37 24.67
C GLU A 556 -7.08 19.66 25.12
N LEU A 557 -5.97 19.81 24.37
CA LEU A 557 -4.72 19.07 24.62
C LEU A 557 -4.08 19.37 25.99
N GLY A 558 -4.29 20.57 26.54
CA GLY A 558 -3.73 20.98 27.83
C GLY A 558 -2.21 20.74 27.91
N THR A 559 -1.78 19.96 28.91
CA THR A 559 -0.37 19.63 29.13
C THR A 559 0.27 18.79 28.01
N HIS A 560 -0.53 18.16 27.15
CA HIS A 560 -0.05 17.35 26.02
C HIS A 560 0.28 18.17 24.77
N ALA A 561 0.00 19.48 24.76
CA ALA A 561 0.18 20.33 23.59
C ALA A 561 1.62 20.29 23.01
N ALA A 562 2.64 20.25 23.87
CA ALA A 562 4.04 20.18 23.44
C ALA A 562 4.40 18.82 22.81
N ALA A 563 3.90 17.71 23.37
CA ALA A 563 4.12 16.38 22.82
C ALA A 563 3.39 16.22 21.48
N TRP A 564 2.16 16.72 21.40
CA TRP A 564 1.38 16.74 20.16
C TRP A 564 2.07 17.58 19.09
N ARG A 565 2.59 18.76 19.43
CA ARG A 565 3.30 19.62 18.48
C ARG A 565 4.52 18.91 17.87
N ARG A 566 5.33 18.22 18.69
CA ARG A 566 6.45 17.42 18.16
C ARG A 566 5.99 16.33 17.19
N ALA A 567 4.97 15.55 17.57
CA ALA A 567 4.50 14.44 16.75
C ALA A 567 3.79 14.90 15.46
N ILE A 568 3.05 16.01 15.48
CA ILE A 568 2.43 16.56 14.27
C ILE A 568 3.44 17.24 13.36
N ASP A 569 4.51 17.84 13.91
CA ASP A 569 5.62 18.35 13.11
C ASP A 569 6.36 17.20 12.41
N GLU A 570 6.57 16.05 13.08
CA GLU A 570 7.07 14.82 12.43
C GLU A 570 6.14 14.37 11.27
N TYR A 571 4.81 14.40 11.49
CA TYR A 571 3.84 14.07 10.43
C TYR A 571 3.94 15.03 9.25
N GLU A 572 4.04 16.34 9.50
CA GLU A 572 4.18 17.35 8.46
C GLU A 572 5.45 17.13 7.64
N GLN A 573 6.59 16.85 8.29
CA GLN A 573 7.84 16.54 7.58
C GLN A 573 7.72 15.29 6.71
N ALA A 574 7.06 14.23 7.21
CA ALA A 574 6.82 13.03 6.43
C ALA A 574 6.00 13.29 5.15
N GLN A 575 5.02 14.19 5.20
CA GLN A 575 4.25 14.59 4.01
C GLN A 575 5.04 15.55 3.11
N LEU A 576 5.81 16.48 3.67
CA LEU A 576 6.66 17.40 2.90
C LEU A 576 7.73 16.66 2.09
N ALA A 577 8.27 15.57 2.63
CA ALA A 577 9.24 14.71 1.95
C ALA A 577 8.66 13.96 0.74
N GLN A 578 7.32 13.88 0.63
CA GLN A 578 6.60 13.17 -0.42
C GLN A 578 5.76 14.09 -1.32
N ARG A 579 6.07 15.40 -1.33
CA ARG A 579 5.25 16.44 -1.98
C ARG A 579 5.20 16.39 -3.52
N GLU A 580 5.90 15.47 -4.17
CA GLU A 580 5.66 15.07 -5.56
C GLU A 580 4.33 14.32 -5.73
N ARG A 581 3.78 13.77 -4.65
CA ARG A 581 2.53 13.01 -4.65
C ARG A 581 1.33 13.91 -4.43
N ALA A 582 0.24 13.61 -5.12
CA ALA A 582 -1.03 14.32 -4.93
C ALA A 582 -1.63 14.05 -3.55
N GLU A 583 -1.46 12.82 -3.05
CA GLU A 583 -1.91 12.37 -1.73
C GLU A 583 -1.23 13.15 -0.60
N ALA A 584 0.09 13.34 -0.66
CA ALA A 584 0.83 14.08 0.36
C ALA A 584 0.41 15.56 0.42
N ASN A 585 0.18 16.19 -0.73
CA ASN A 585 -0.32 17.56 -0.78
C ASN A 585 -1.76 17.69 -0.25
N LEU A 586 -2.63 16.70 -0.50
CA LEU A 586 -3.96 16.64 0.10
C LEU A 586 -3.89 16.48 1.63
N ASN A 587 -2.99 15.62 2.12
CA ASN A 587 -2.78 15.42 3.55
C ASN A 587 -2.27 16.71 4.22
N LEU A 588 -1.31 17.41 3.61
CA LEU A 588 -0.84 18.72 4.07
C LEU A 588 -1.97 19.76 4.07
N ALA A 589 -2.82 19.78 3.05
CA ALA A 589 -3.97 20.68 3.01
C ALA A 589 -4.94 20.41 4.18
N SER A 590 -5.25 19.14 4.44
CA SER A 590 -6.11 18.72 5.56
C SER A 590 -5.50 19.12 6.91
N LEU A 591 -4.19 18.90 7.08
CA LEU A 591 -3.45 19.32 8.27
C LEU A 591 -3.53 20.84 8.46
N TYR A 592 -3.22 21.62 7.42
CA TYR A 592 -3.22 23.09 7.49
C TYR A 592 -4.60 23.67 7.75
N GLN A 593 -5.65 23.02 7.26
CA GLN A 593 -7.01 23.41 7.60
C GLN A 593 -7.33 23.16 9.08
N ALA A 594 -6.93 22.01 9.62
CA ALA A 594 -7.21 21.64 11.01
C ALA A 594 -6.36 22.42 12.04
N ASP A 595 -5.08 22.67 11.74
CA ASP A 595 -4.11 23.34 12.61
C ASP A 595 -4.12 24.89 12.45
N GLY A 596 -5.18 25.46 11.84
CA GLY A 596 -5.36 26.91 11.79
C GLY A 596 -4.43 27.66 10.83
N ARG A 597 -3.95 27.01 9.77
CA ARG A 597 -3.10 27.59 8.70
C ARG A 597 -3.85 27.70 7.35
N PRO A 598 -5.03 28.35 7.28
CA PRO A 598 -5.89 28.36 6.10
C PRO A 598 -5.22 28.97 4.85
N GLY A 599 -4.27 29.89 5.03
CA GLY A 599 -3.54 30.53 3.92
C GLY A 599 -2.71 29.55 3.08
N LEU A 600 -2.41 28.35 3.59
CA LEU A 600 -1.64 27.33 2.88
C LEU A 600 -2.52 26.28 2.18
N VAL A 601 -3.80 26.16 2.55
CA VAL A 601 -4.68 25.06 2.13
C VAL A 601 -4.89 25.04 0.62
N GLN A 602 -5.35 26.15 0.04
CA GLN A 602 -5.65 26.22 -1.39
C GLN A 602 -4.42 25.96 -2.26
N ALA A 603 -3.26 26.45 -1.84
CA ALA A 603 -2.00 26.25 -2.56
C ALA A 603 -1.63 24.75 -2.61
N ARG A 604 -1.78 24.03 -1.50
CA ARG A 604 -1.52 22.59 -1.44
C ARG A 604 -2.52 21.79 -2.28
N LEU A 605 -3.80 22.12 -2.23
CA LEU A 605 -4.82 21.43 -3.04
C LEU A 605 -4.62 21.64 -4.55
N ARG A 606 -4.22 22.86 -4.96
CA ARG A 606 -3.86 23.12 -6.36
C ARG A 606 -2.58 22.39 -6.77
N GLU A 607 -1.60 22.32 -5.88
CA GLU A 607 -0.39 21.54 -6.11
C GLU A 607 -0.70 20.05 -6.27
N ALA A 608 -1.60 19.48 -5.47
CA ALA A 608 -2.06 18.10 -5.63
C ALA A 608 -2.61 17.84 -7.04
N LEU A 609 -3.45 18.75 -7.56
CA LEU A 609 -4.00 18.66 -8.92
C LEU A 609 -2.96 18.94 -10.02
N ARG A 610 -1.88 19.66 -9.71
CA ARG A 610 -0.75 19.82 -10.63
C ARG A 610 0.07 18.54 -10.73
N ARG A 611 0.22 17.80 -9.62
CA ARG A 611 0.90 16.49 -9.59
C ARG A 611 0.08 15.40 -10.25
N ASP A 612 -1.23 15.43 -10.03
CA ASP A 612 -2.18 14.52 -10.67
C ASP A 612 -3.50 15.24 -10.94
N ALA A 613 -3.71 15.61 -12.21
CA ALA A 613 -4.92 16.31 -12.65
C ALA A 613 -6.19 15.45 -12.50
N ASP A 614 -6.04 14.13 -12.44
CA ASP A 614 -7.12 13.16 -12.29
C ASP A 614 -7.28 12.71 -10.82
N PHE A 615 -6.58 13.32 -9.86
CA PHE A 615 -6.74 12.98 -8.44
C PHE A 615 -8.05 13.54 -7.85
N ALA A 616 -9.12 12.75 -7.96
CA ALA A 616 -10.46 13.12 -7.52
C ALA A 616 -10.55 13.60 -6.05
N PRO A 617 -9.86 12.97 -5.06
CA PRO A 617 -9.90 13.44 -3.68
C PRO A 617 -9.47 14.90 -3.49
N ALA A 618 -8.35 15.32 -4.11
CA ALA A 618 -7.91 16.71 -4.02
C ALA A 618 -8.87 17.68 -4.73
N ARG A 619 -9.48 17.25 -5.83
CA ARG A 619 -10.48 18.04 -6.55
C ARG A 619 -11.73 18.28 -5.70
N VAL A 620 -12.21 17.24 -5.00
CA VAL A 620 -13.32 17.35 -4.05
C VAL A 620 -12.96 18.27 -2.89
N ALA A 621 -11.79 18.10 -2.28
CA ALA A 621 -11.35 18.94 -1.17
C ALA A 621 -11.19 20.41 -1.60
N LEU A 622 -10.67 20.68 -2.81
CA LEU A 622 -10.59 22.04 -3.36
C LEU A 622 -11.98 22.62 -3.64
N GLY A 623 -12.91 21.81 -4.15
CA GLY A 623 -14.31 22.20 -4.30
C GLY A 623 -14.92 22.65 -2.97
N GLN A 624 -14.81 21.81 -1.94
CA GLN A 624 -15.31 22.11 -0.59
C GLN A 624 -14.66 23.35 0.02
N TRP A 625 -13.36 23.53 -0.20
CA TRP A 625 -12.64 24.73 0.22
C TRP A 625 -13.19 26.00 -0.45
N LEU A 626 -13.48 25.94 -1.76
CA LEU A 626 -14.06 27.05 -2.51
C LEU A 626 -15.50 27.37 -2.05
N GLU A 627 -16.32 26.35 -1.79
CA GLU A 627 -17.68 26.53 -1.23
C GLU A 627 -17.64 27.25 0.12
N ASN A 628 -16.74 26.84 1.02
CA ASN A 628 -16.59 27.49 2.33
C ASN A 628 -16.11 28.96 2.21
N ALA A 629 -15.47 29.31 1.09
CA ALA A 629 -15.06 30.67 0.77
C ALA A 629 -16.13 31.47 -0.01
N GLY A 630 -17.34 30.92 -0.20
CA GLY A 630 -18.45 31.55 -0.93
C GLY A 630 -18.28 31.54 -2.46
N ARG A 631 -17.36 30.71 -2.98
CA ARG A 631 -17.02 30.62 -4.43
C ARG A 631 -17.70 29.41 -5.08
N ASP A 632 -19.01 29.32 -4.89
CA ASP A 632 -19.84 28.16 -5.24
C ASP A 632 -19.82 27.79 -6.74
N SER A 633 -19.83 28.79 -7.62
CA SER A 633 -19.78 28.58 -9.07
C SER A 633 -18.48 27.89 -9.49
N GLU A 634 -17.35 28.36 -8.93
CA GLU A 634 -16.04 27.78 -9.21
C GLU A 634 -15.92 26.33 -8.70
N ALA A 635 -16.51 26.04 -7.53
CA ALA A 635 -16.54 24.68 -7.00
C ALA A 635 -17.30 23.72 -7.91
N ILE A 636 -18.46 24.14 -8.43
CA ILE A 636 -19.25 23.32 -9.37
C ILE A 636 -18.51 23.12 -10.69
N GLU A 637 -17.92 24.17 -11.25
CA GLU A 637 -17.12 24.07 -12.49
C GLU A 637 -15.94 23.12 -12.34
N LEU A 638 -15.24 23.20 -11.20
CA LEU A 638 -14.12 22.31 -10.88
C LEU A 638 -14.54 20.84 -10.82
N LEU A 639 -15.67 20.54 -10.17
CA LEU A 639 -16.23 19.19 -10.08
C LEU A 639 -16.72 18.68 -11.43
N GLN A 640 -17.36 19.54 -12.24
CA GLN A 640 -17.78 19.19 -13.60
C GLN A 640 -16.58 18.88 -14.50
N ASP A 641 -15.49 19.63 -14.39
CA ASP A 641 -14.24 19.31 -15.10
C ASP A 641 -13.69 17.95 -14.68
N GLY A 642 -13.77 17.63 -13.38
CA GLY A 642 -13.38 16.32 -12.88
C GLY A 642 -14.22 15.21 -13.49
N ILE A 643 -15.54 15.39 -13.56
CA ILE A 643 -16.46 14.40 -14.13
C ILE A 643 -16.20 14.20 -15.63
N ARG A 644 -15.83 15.26 -16.38
CA ARG A 644 -15.45 15.13 -17.79
C ARG A 644 -14.17 14.29 -17.97
N ARG A 645 -13.19 14.47 -17.08
CA ARG A 645 -11.93 13.70 -17.09
C ARG A 645 -12.12 12.27 -16.61
N GLN A 646 -12.97 12.07 -15.61
CA GLN A 646 -13.28 10.78 -15.01
C GLN A 646 -14.79 10.50 -15.03
N PRO A 647 -15.35 10.12 -16.20
CA PRO A 647 -16.78 9.88 -16.34
C PRO A 647 -17.31 8.72 -15.50
N ARG A 648 -16.45 7.92 -14.86
CA ARG A 648 -16.86 6.81 -13.99
C ARG A 648 -16.65 7.09 -12.50
N SER A 649 -16.17 8.27 -12.12
CA SER A 649 -16.00 8.61 -10.69
C SER A 649 -17.36 8.84 -10.03
N GLY A 650 -17.72 7.99 -9.07
CA GLY A 650 -18.86 8.21 -8.19
C GLY A 650 -18.56 9.31 -7.19
N LEU A 651 -17.35 9.34 -6.62
CA LEU A 651 -16.88 10.37 -5.70
C LEU A 651 -17.10 11.81 -6.20
N LEU A 652 -16.72 12.11 -7.46
CA LEU A 652 -16.88 13.46 -8.01
C LEU A 652 -18.35 13.86 -8.21
N ARG A 653 -19.19 12.91 -8.61
CA ARG A 653 -20.63 13.11 -8.74
C ARG A 653 -21.30 13.30 -7.39
N TYR A 654 -20.88 12.53 -6.40
CA TYR A 654 -21.33 12.64 -5.03
C TYR A 654 -21.00 14.02 -4.46
N ALA A 655 -19.75 14.48 -4.62
CA ALA A 655 -19.34 15.82 -4.21
C ALA A 655 -20.14 16.92 -4.91
N LYS A 656 -20.40 16.79 -6.23
CA LYS A 656 -21.27 17.71 -6.97
C LYS A 656 -22.70 17.70 -6.41
N GLY A 657 -23.23 16.53 -6.08
CA GLY A 657 -24.55 16.37 -5.46
C GLY A 657 -24.63 17.13 -4.13
N LEU A 658 -23.64 16.95 -3.25
CA LEU A 658 -23.56 17.69 -1.97
C LEU A 658 -23.48 19.21 -2.18
N ALA A 659 -22.69 19.67 -3.15
CA ALA A 659 -22.56 21.09 -3.45
C ALA A 659 -23.88 21.70 -3.95
N LEU A 660 -24.61 20.96 -4.79
CA LEU A 660 -25.93 21.38 -5.27
C LEU A 660 -26.99 21.43 -4.14
N ILE A 661 -26.91 20.56 -3.13
CA ILE A 661 -27.77 20.63 -1.93
C ILE A 661 -27.54 21.95 -1.20
N ARG A 662 -26.27 22.33 -0.95
CA ARG A 662 -25.92 23.58 -0.25
C ARG A 662 -26.42 24.82 -0.99
N GLN A 663 -26.45 24.76 -2.33
CA GLN A 663 -26.99 25.82 -3.19
C GLN A 663 -28.53 25.80 -3.33
N GLY A 664 -29.24 24.89 -2.65
CA GLY A 664 -30.69 24.75 -2.76
C GLY A 664 -31.20 24.15 -4.07
N LYS A 665 -30.31 23.66 -4.94
CA LYS A 665 -30.64 23.04 -6.25
C LYS A 665 -31.02 21.56 -6.09
N ARG A 666 -32.11 21.32 -5.35
CA ARG A 666 -32.52 19.99 -4.85
C ARG A 666 -32.70 18.92 -5.93
N GLU A 667 -33.33 19.24 -7.07
CA GLU A 667 -33.52 18.25 -8.15
C GLU A 667 -32.19 17.85 -8.81
N ALA A 668 -31.36 18.85 -9.15
CA ALA A 668 -30.05 18.60 -9.76
C ALA A 668 -29.13 17.81 -8.81
N ALA A 669 -29.21 18.09 -7.50
CA ALA A 669 -28.50 17.34 -6.49
C ALA A 669 -28.88 15.85 -6.48
N ARG A 670 -30.19 15.55 -6.46
CA ARG A 670 -30.69 14.16 -6.51
C ARG A 670 -30.20 13.42 -7.74
N GLN A 671 -30.24 14.07 -8.91
CA GLN A 671 -29.74 13.48 -10.15
C GLN A 671 -28.24 13.13 -10.03
N ALA A 672 -27.41 14.07 -9.55
CA ALA A 672 -25.98 13.84 -9.37
C ALA A 672 -25.69 12.72 -8.36
N LEU A 673 -26.46 12.64 -7.26
CA LEU A 673 -26.34 11.57 -6.26
C LEU A 673 -26.78 10.20 -6.81
N ALA A 674 -27.83 10.16 -7.65
CA ALA A 674 -28.25 8.94 -8.33
C ALA A 674 -27.18 8.44 -9.30
N GLU A 675 -26.56 9.34 -10.07
CA GLU A 675 -25.43 9.00 -10.93
C GLU A 675 -24.20 8.55 -10.12
N ALA A 676 -23.97 9.13 -8.93
CA ALA A 676 -22.90 8.69 -8.04
C ALA A 676 -23.10 7.25 -7.54
N LEU A 677 -24.34 6.92 -7.14
CA LEU A 677 -24.72 5.57 -6.74
C LEU A 677 -24.65 4.58 -7.92
N ALA A 678 -25.03 5.00 -9.12
CA ALA A 678 -24.92 4.16 -10.31
C ALA A 678 -23.46 3.86 -10.68
N ALA A 679 -22.55 4.82 -10.47
CA ALA A 679 -21.13 4.64 -10.72
C ALA A 679 -20.44 3.76 -9.67
N GLU A 680 -20.84 3.88 -8.40
CA GLU A 680 -20.29 3.10 -7.28
C GLU A 680 -21.44 2.52 -6.43
N PRO A 681 -22.09 1.42 -6.86
CA PRO A 681 -23.27 0.86 -6.19
C PRO A 681 -23.01 0.42 -4.76
N ASP A 682 -21.79 -0.02 -4.45
CA ASP A 682 -21.44 -0.55 -3.13
C ASP A 682 -20.97 0.52 -2.14
N ASN A 683 -20.91 1.79 -2.55
CA ASN A 683 -20.55 2.88 -1.66
C ASN A 683 -21.75 3.29 -0.78
N PRO A 684 -21.75 2.98 0.53
CA PRO A 684 -22.91 3.19 1.39
C PRO A 684 -23.26 4.66 1.56
N ARG A 685 -22.25 5.55 1.47
CA ARG A 685 -22.43 6.98 1.62
C ARG A 685 -23.25 7.58 0.47
N HIS A 686 -23.08 7.07 -0.75
CA HIS A 686 -23.83 7.54 -1.92
C HIS A 686 -25.32 7.21 -1.78
N ALA A 687 -25.65 5.96 -1.45
CA ALA A 687 -27.02 5.52 -1.24
C ALA A 687 -27.68 6.21 -0.05
N TYR A 688 -26.98 6.32 1.09
CA TYR A 688 -27.51 6.97 2.29
C TYR A 688 -27.91 8.42 2.03
N VAL A 689 -27.02 9.23 1.43
CA VAL A 689 -27.33 10.63 1.15
C VAL A 689 -28.40 10.79 0.09
N LEU A 690 -28.44 9.92 -0.92
CA LEU A 690 -29.53 9.91 -1.90
C LEU A 690 -30.89 9.62 -1.23
N ALA A 691 -30.93 8.68 -0.28
CA ALA A 691 -32.14 8.38 0.48
C ALA A 691 -32.61 9.58 1.32
N VAL A 692 -31.68 10.26 2.01
CA VAL A 692 -31.98 11.50 2.73
C VAL A 692 -32.56 12.56 1.77
N ALA A 693 -31.94 12.75 0.60
CA ALA A 693 -32.40 13.71 -0.40
C ALA A 693 -33.77 13.39 -1.00
N TRP A 694 -34.17 12.11 -1.07
CA TRP A 694 -35.53 11.69 -1.45
C TRP A 694 -36.53 11.93 -0.33
N HIS A 695 -36.16 11.66 0.91
CA HIS A 695 -37.00 11.88 2.08
C HIS A 695 -37.34 13.37 2.26
N GLU A 696 -36.33 14.25 2.19
CA GLU A 696 -36.53 15.72 2.24
C GLU A 696 -37.37 16.27 1.07
N ALA A 697 -37.47 15.52 -0.03
CA ALA A 697 -38.30 15.86 -1.17
C ALA A 697 -39.78 15.45 -1.00
N GLY A 698 -40.16 14.92 0.17
CA GLY A 698 -41.49 14.37 0.39
C GLY A 698 -41.75 13.04 -0.33
N GLN A 699 -40.70 12.32 -0.73
CA GLN A 699 -40.79 11.01 -1.40
C GLN A 699 -40.19 9.89 -0.52
N PRO A 700 -40.78 9.61 0.67
CA PRO A 700 -40.25 8.63 1.61
C PRO A 700 -40.21 7.20 1.04
N GLY A 701 -41.11 6.85 0.13
CA GLY A 701 -41.11 5.53 -0.52
C GLY A 701 -39.81 5.24 -1.28
N LYS A 702 -39.28 6.22 -2.03
CA LYS A 702 -38.00 6.09 -2.74
C LYS A 702 -36.82 6.04 -1.78
N ALA A 703 -36.86 6.81 -0.70
CA ALA A 703 -35.83 6.76 0.33
C ALA A 703 -35.73 5.37 0.95
N ILE A 704 -36.87 4.78 1.32
CA ILE A 704 -36.97 3.42 1.86
C ILE A 704 -36.44 2.38 0.85
N GLU A 705 -36.79 2.50 -0.43
CA GLU A 705 -36.31 1.60 -1.49
C GLU A 705 -34.77 1.63 -1.61
N VAL A 706 -34.17 2.83 -1.67
CA VAL A 706 -32.71 3.00 -1.74
C VAL A 706 -32.02 2.40 -0.51
N LEU A 707 -32.55 2.62 0.68
CA LEU A 707 -31.98 2.08 1.92
C LEU A 707 -32.11 0.56 2.00
N ARG A 708 -33.25 -0.02 1.58
CA ARG A 708 -33.43 -1.48 1.50
C ARG A 708 -32.43 -2.09 0.51
N ALA A 709 -32.26 -1.49 -0.66
CA ALA A 709 -31.30 -1.95 -1.65
C ALA A 709 -29.85 -1.87 -1.15
N LEU A 710 -29.50 -0.82 -0.41
CA LEU A 710 -28.18 -0.71 0.24
C LEU A 710 -28.00 -1.82 1.29
N LEU A 711 -28.94 -1.97 2.22
CA LEU A 711 -28.82 -2.93 3.33
C LEU A 711 -28.87 -4.39 2.87
N ALA A 712 -29.47 -4.68 1.71
CA ALA A 712 -29.38 -6.00 1.08
C ALA A 712 -27.95 -6.36 0.65
N ARG A 713 -27.15 -5.37 0.22
CA ARG A 713 -25.73 -5.57 -0.18
C ARG A 713 -24.76 -5.36 0.98
N ARG A 714 -25.10 -4.45 1.89
CA ARG A 714 -24.26 -3.98 2.99
C ARG A 714 -25.04 -4.02 4.31
N PRO A 715 -25.27 -5.21 4.88
CA PRO A 715 -26.04 -5.35 6.10
C PRO A 715 -25.36 -4.73 7.33
N ALA A 716 -24.07 -4.40 7.32
CA ALA A 716 -23.43 -3.78 8.48
C ALA A 716 -23.67 -2.26 8.61
N GLU A 717 -24.30 -1.60 7.62
CA GLU A 717 -24.36 -0.14 7.54
C GLU A 717 -25.35 0.46 8.54
N ARG A 718 -24.89 0.67 9.78
CA ARG A 718 -25.67 1.21 10.89
C ARG A 718 -26.42 2.51 10.54
N PRO A 719 -25.80 3.56 9.96
CA PRO A 719 -26.52 4.80 9.64
C PRO A 719 -27.71 4.58 8.69
N ALA A 720 -27.55 3.71 7.70
CA ALA A 720 -28.61 3.38 6.74
C ALA A 720 -29.76 2.62 7.41
N ARG A 721 -29.47 1.68 8.30
CA ARG A 721 -30.51 0.93 9.04
C ARG A 721 -31.30 1.82 10.00
N LEU A 722 -30.64 2.75 10.67
CA LEU A 722 -31.32 3.72 11.54
C LEU A 722 -32.22 4.66 10.74
N ALA A 723 -31.74 5.17 9.60
CA ALA A 723 -32.56 5.98 8.71
C ALA A 723 -33.76 5.19 8.17
N LEU A 724 -33.57 3.92 7.81
CA LEU A 724 -34.66 3.07 7.34
C LEU A 724 -35.73 2.91 8.42
N ALA A 725 -35.35 2.58 9.65
CA ALA A 725 -36.28 2.45 10.77
C ALA A 725 -37.05 3.76 11.03
N GLY A 726 -36.34 4.90 11.02
CA GLY A 726 -36.96 6.22 11.18
C GLY A 726 -37.97 6.55 10.08
N TYR A 727 -37.61 6.30 8.81
CA TYR A 727 -38.48 6.59 7.66
C TYR A 727 -39.70 5.66 7.59
N LEU A 728 -39.55 4.38 7.95
CA LEU A 728 -40.67 3.44 8.03
C LEU A 728 -41.67 3.87 9.10
N ARG A 729 -41.19 4.28 10.28
CA ARG A 729 -42.05 4.77 11.37
C ARG A 729 -42.82 6.03 10.95
N GLN A 730 -42.18 6.97 10.28
CA GLN A 730 -42.85 8.17 9.76
C GLN A 730 -43.88 7.86 8.67
N ALA A 731 -43.66 6.81 7.88
CA ALA A 731 -44.61 6.33 6.88
C ALA A 731 -45.76 5.47 7.47
N GLY A 732 -45.79 5.25 8.80
CA GLY A 732 -46.79 4.43 9.47
C GLY A 732 -46.50 2.92 9.46
N ASP A 733 -45.40 2.47 8.85
CA ASP A 733 -44.95 1.07 8.87
C ASP A 733 -44.16 0.77 10.15
N ILE A 734 -44.89 0.67 11.27
CA ILE A 734 -44.30 0.38 12.58
C ILE A 734 -43.65 -1.00 12.60
N ALA A 735 -44.27 -2.01 11.99
CA ALA A 735 -43.75 -3.37 11.95
C ALA A 735 -42.41 -3.47 11.20
N GLY A 736 -42.30 -2.78 10.05
CA GLY A 736 -41.05 -2.68 9.30
C GLY A 736 -39.96 -1.94 10.09
N ALA A 737 -40.31 -0.87 10.80
CA ALA A 737 -39.36 -0.14 11.64
C ALA A 737 -38.79 -1.01 12.77
N GLU A 738 -39.65 -1.76 13.47
CA GLU A 738 -39.22 -2.69 14.52
C GLU A 738 -38.39 -3.85 13.95
N THR A 739 -38.70 -4.33 12.75
CA THR A 739 -37.87 -5.33 12.05
C THR A 739 -36.46 -4.80 11.79
N ALA A 740 -36.33 -3.59 11.23
CA ALA A 740 -35.04 -2.96 11.00
C ALA A 740 -34.24 -2.76 12.31
N LEU A 741 -34.89 -2.39 13.42
CA LEU A 741 -34.21 -2.28 14.72
C LEU A 741 -33.84 -3.65 15.30
N ALA A 742 -34.68 -4.67 15.12
CA ALA A 742 -34.38 -6.04 15.54
C ALA A 742 -33.17 -6.62 14.80
N GLU A 743 -33.04 -6.35 13.49
CA GLU A 743 -31.86 -6.71 12.71
C GLU A 743 -30.60 -6.00 13.22
N LEU A 744 -30.69 -4.70 13.53
CA LEU A 744 -29.55 -3.96 14.11
C LEU A 744 -29.12 -4.60 15.43
N ARG A 745 -30.08 -4.92 16.30
CA ARG A 745 -29.83 -5.57 17.59
C ARG A 745 -29.25 -6.97 17.41
N ALA A 746 -29.68 -7.72 16.41
CA ALA A 746 -29.14 -9.03 16.11
C ALA A 746 -27.67 -8.95 15.67
N ILE A 747 -27.30 -7.94 14.89
CA ILE A 747 -25.92 -7.69 14.43
C ILE A 747 -25.03 -7.17 15.57
N ASN A 748 -25.54 -6.19 16.32
CA ASN A 748 -24.86 -5.50 17.41
C ASN A 748 -25.79 -5.35 18.63
N PRO A 749 -25.83 -6.35 19.53
CA PRO A 749 -26.63 -6.27 20.75
C PRO A 749 -26.19 -5.15 21.71
N ASP A 750 -24.91 -4.77 21.63
CA ASP A 750 -24.29 -3.74 22.47
C ASP A 750 -24.34 -2.33 21.87
N ASP A 751 -25.12 -2.14 20.79
CA ASP A 751 -25.27 -0.84 20.14
C ASP A 751 -25.75 0.22 21.14
N PRO A 752 -25.14 1.43 21.17
CA PRO A 752 -25.55 2.52 22.05
C PRO A 752 -27.02 2.91 21.95
N LEU A 753 -27.70 2.58 20.85
CA LEU A 753 -29.14 2.82 20.71
C LEU A 753 -29.99 2.03 21.73
N PHE A 754 -29.51 0.87 22.19
CA PHE A 754 -30.30 -0.07 22.99
C PHE A 754 -29.96 -0.05 24.49
N ARG A 755 -29.18 0.94 24.93
CA ARG A 755 -28.69 1.05 26.31
C ARG A 755 -29.23 2.28 27.02
#